data_AF-A0A3P9NUS2-F1
#
_entry.id   AF-A0A3P9NUS2-F1
#
_cell.length_a   1.000
_cell.length_b   1.000
_cell.length_c   1.000
_cell.angle_alpha   90.00
_cell.angle_beta   90.00
_cell.angle_gamma   90.00
#
_symmetry.space_group_name_H-M   'P 1'
#
loop_
_entity.id
_entity.type
_entity.pdbx_description
1 polymer ?
#
loop_
_entity_poly.entity_id
_entity_poly.type
_entity_poly.pdbx_seq_one_letter_code
_entity_poly.pdbx_strand_id
1 'polypeptide(L)'
;MTVAVRFRRHLRRLLLLLASCCLISLLLSAYFLFSNSSPSMHLGQSAEPACSQPLSMSPYRQLPYPYPPNPPHTHVHTDPVVLVLVESQYSQLGQDIVAILESAHFQFRMEIASGKGDLPPLTEKGRGRYSLIIYENLLKYAHADTWNRQLLHQYCTEYRVGIIGFYRSTENSPSVLKLRGLPLVLRTNQALWDCCVVSSSPLLHLTKPGTDRGALPGEDWTSFSSNHSTYQAVLLARAKEGAGAGSGDNAGPGFSLGLQATVVQDMGLYDGVRRVLFGQGLGYWLHRLILVDAISYLTDRKLTLGLDRHVLVDIDDIFVGKEGTRMNAKDVKALLETQKQLRSYISNFTFNLGFSGKFYHTGTVEEDEGDDLLLKYVDEFWWFPHMWSHMQPHLFHNESSLLEQMVLNKEFALEHNIPVDMGYAVAPHHSGVYPVHLQLYEAWRRVWNIRVTSTEEYPHLKPARYRKGFIHNNIMVLPRQTCGLFTHTIYYKEYPGGPKELDKSIRGGELFLTVLLNPISIFMTHLSNYGNDRLGLYTFVHLASFLRSWTNLKLRTLPPLQLAHKYFQLFPEQRNPLWQNPCDDKRHKDIWSKEKTCDRLPKFMVVGPQKTGTTALYLFLLMHPSISSNFPSPKTYEEVQFFNTNNYHKGIDWYMEFFPVPSNVSTDFMFEKSANYFPSEETPRRAAALLPKAKIITLLINPSDRAYSWYQHQRAHEDRAALQFTFYEVISARKGAPAELRSLQSRCLLPGLYATHLERWLTYYPSNQVMIIDGHQLRNDPAAVMDEVQKFLGVTPHFNYSQTLTFDPQKGFWCQLLEGGKTKCLGKSKGRKYPPMDPEARAYLSRYYREHNVELSKLLHRLGQPLPSWLREELQKVR
;
A
#
# COMPACT_ATOMS: atom_id res chain seq x y z
N MET A 1 -56.78 74.12 11.50
CA MET A 1 -55.84 73.24 10.76
C MET A 1 -55.96 71.83 11.33
N THR A 2 -56.89 70.99 10.85
CA THR A 2 -57.41 70.00 11.81
C THR A 2 -57.92 68.71 11.16
N VAL A 3 -57.32 67.61 11.62
CA VAL A 3 -57.50 66.19 11.28
C VAL A 3 -57.33 65.80 9.81
N ALA A 4 -58.14 66.26 8.86
CA ALA A 4 -58.11 65.75 7.48
C ALA A 4 -56.80 66.04 6.73
N VAL A 5 -56.23 67.24 6.91
CA VAL A 5 -54.93 67.63 6.33
C VAL A 5 -53.77 66.92 7.05
N ARG A 6 -53.89 66.66 8.36
CA ARG A 6 -52.93 65.83 9.10
C ARG A 6 -52.98 64.38 8.62
N PHE A 7 -54.17 63.83 8.39
CA PHE A 7 -54.34 62.46 7.91
C PHE A 7 -53.79 62.29 6.48
N ARG A 8 -54.03 63.24 5.57
CA ARG A 8 -53.36 63.24 4.24
C ARG A 8 -51.85 63.37 4.34
N ARG A 9 -51.32 64.15 5.30
CA ARG A 9 -49.87 64.26 5.54
C ARG A 9 -49.30 62.96 6.12
N HIS A 10 -50.00 62.31 7.04
CA HIS A 10 -49.57 61.03 7.63
C HIS A 10 -49.68 59.90 6.61
N LEU A 11 -50.72 59.85 5.79
CA LEU A 11 -50.85 58.88 4.70
C LEU A 11 -49.78 59.10 3.62
N ARG A 12 -49.47 60.35 3.25
CA ARG A 12 -48.33 60.64 2.36
C ARG A 12 -47.00 60.24 2.98
N ARG A 13 -46.79 60.48 4.27
CA ARG A 13 -45.57 60.05 4.97
C ARG A 13 -45.47 58.53 5.05
N LEU A 14 -46.58 57.84 5.27
CA LEU A 14 -46.63 56.37 5.31
C LEU A 14 -46.38 55.78 3.92
N LEU A 15 -46.97 56.37 2.86
CA LEU A 15 -46.71 55.97 1.48
C LEU A 15 -45.27 56.25 1.06
N LEU A 16 -44.68 57.37 1.50
CA LEU A 16 -43.26 57.66 1.25
C LEU A 16 -42.34 56.70 2.03
N LEU A 17 -42.70 56.33 3.26
CA LEU A 17 -41.99 55.32 4.04
C LEU A 17 -42.08 53.95 3.38
N LEU A 18 -43.27 53.51 2.97
CA LEU A 18 -43.47 52.26 2.25
C LEU A 18 -42.72 52.25 0.91
N ALA A 19 -42.76 53.34 0.15
CA ALA A 19 -41.98 53.48 -1.08
C ALA A 19 -40.47 53.42 -0.81
N SER A 20 -39.99 54.06 0.27
CA SER A 20 -38.57 54.00 0.67
C SER A 20 -38.15 52.61 1.13
N CYS A 21 -38.99 51.89 1.88
CA CYS A 21 -38.74 50.52 2.29
C CYS A 21 -38.75 49.56 1.08
N CYS A 22 -39.65 49.76 0.11
CA CYS A 22 -39.64 49.00 -1.13
C CYS A 22 -38.39 49.30 -1.96
N LEU A 23 -37.93 50.55 -2.02
CA LEU A 23 -36.70 50.93 -2.70
C LEU A 23 -35.46 50.31 -2.02
N ILE A 24 -35.43 50.30 -0.69
CA ILE A 24 -34.35 49.65 0.08
C ILE A 24 -34.39 48.13 -0.11
N SER A 25 -35.58 47.51 -0.14
CA SER A 25 -35.75 46.09 -0.41
C SER A 25 -35.36 45.70 -1.84
N LEU A 26 -35.65 46.57 -2.83
CA LEU A 26 -35.18 46.43 -4.21
C LEU A 26 -33.68 46.63 -4.33
N LEU A 27 -33.09 47.58 -3.59
CA LEU A 27 -31.64 47.78 -3.55
C LEU A 27 -30.91 46.64 -2.83
N LEU A 28 -31.49 46.07 -1.77
CA LEU A 28 -30.96 44.88 -1.10
C LEU A 28 -31.13 43.62 -1.95
N SER A 29 -32.25 43.47 -2.65
CA SER A 29 -32.44 42.37 -3.62
C SER A 29 -31.52 42.53 -4.82
N ALA A 30 -31.32 43.76 -5.31
CA ALA A 30 -30.33 44.05 -6.36
C ALA A 30 -28.92 43.79 -5.84
N TYR A 31 -28.57 44.18 -4.61
CA TYR A 31 -27.29 43.84 -3.99
C TYR A 31 -27.11 42.32 -3.87
N PHE A 32 -28.13 41.57 -3.45
CA PHE A 32 -28.08 40.11 -3.40
C PHE A 32 -28.11 39.46 -4.79
N LEU A 33 -28.75 40.03 -5.80
CA LEU A 33 -28.71 39.55 -7.19
C LEU A 33 -27.39 39.90 -7.90
N PHE A 34 -26.76 41.04 -7.56
CA PHE A 34 -25.47 41.49 -8.08
C PHE A 34 -24.27 40.92 -7.30
N SER A 35 -24.48 40.39 -6.09
CA SER A 35 -23.46 39.63 -5.34
C SER A 35 -23.65 38.11 -5.43
N ASN A 36 -24.87 37.60 -5.69
CA ASN A 36 -25.13 36.22 -6.15
C ASN A 36 -25.25 36.10 -7.68
N SER A 37 -24.83 37.11 -8.45
CA SER A 37 -24.32 36.80 -9.78
C SER A 37 -23.00 36.11 -9.54
N SER A 38 -23.06 34.78 -9.53
CA SER A 38 -21.93 33.88 -9.70
C SER A 38 -20.85 34.58 -10.52
N PRO A 39 -19.57 34.53 -10.12
CA PRO A 39 -18.54 34.83 -11.09
C PRO A 39 -18.68 33.76 -12.18
N SER A 40 -19.43 34.09 -13.24
CA SER A 40 -19.08 33.66 -14.57
C SER A 40 -17.66 34.16 -14.75
N MET A 41 -16.70 33.35 -14.32
CA MET A 41 -15.35 33.46 -14.82
C MET A 41 -15.50 33.27 -16.32
N HIS A 42 -15.61 34.40 -17.03
CA HIS A 42 -15.20 34.46 -18.40
C HIS A 42 -13.85 33.76 -18.45
N LEU A 43 -13.81 32.59 -19.08
CA LEU A 43 -12.63 32.12 -19.78
C LEU A 43 -12.35 33.15 -20.87
N GLY A 44 -11.87 34.32 -20.46
CA GLY A 44 -11.19 35.23 -21.34
C GLY A 44 -9.92 34.51 -21.76
N GLN A 45 -9.87 34.07 -23.01
CA GLN A 45 -8.61 33.94 -23.71
C GLN A 45 -7.89 35.29 -23.55
N SER A 46 -6.92 35.37 -22.63
CA SER A 46 -6.06 36.54 -22.48
C SER A 46 -4.61 36.08 -22.38
N ALA A 47 -3.81 36.67 -23.27
CA ALA A 47 -2.36 36.68 -23.46
C ALA A 47 -1.55 35.42 -23.06
N GLU A 48 -0.74 34.93 -24.02
CA GLU A 48 0.30 33.91 -23.81
C GLU A 48 1.09 34.10 -22.50
N PRO A 49 1.53 33.01 -21.83
CA PRO A 49 2.22 33.13 -20.55
C PRO A 49 3.49 33.98 -20.69
N ALA A 50 3.78 34.82 -19.69
CA ALA A 50 5.00 35.63 -19.60
C ALA A 50 6.33 34.82 -19.66
N CYS A 51 6.23 33.49 -19.65
CA CYS A 51 7.33 32.53 -19.69
C CYS A 51 7.46 31.82 -21.06
N SER A 52 6.66 32.22 -22.05
CA SER A 52 6.81 31.76 -23.43
C SER A 52 7.95 32.54 -24.09
N GLN A 53 9.13 31.93 -24.19
CA GLN A 53 10.12 32.41 -25.17
C GLN A 53 9.75 31.84 -26.54
N PRO A 54 9.62 32.66 -27.59
CA PRO A 54 9.59 32.15 -28.95
C PRO A 54 10.97 31.59 -29.30
N LEU A 55 11.10 30.28 -29.39
CA LEU A 55 12.28 29.68 -30.03
C LEU A 55 12.05 29.67 -31.54
N SER A 56 12.93 30.35 -32.26
CA SER A 56 13.25 30.04 -33.67
C SER A 56 13.35 28.52 -33.80
N MET A 57 12.47 27.92 -34.61
CA MET A 57 12.49 26.50 -34.91
C MET A 57 13.84 26.08 -35.50
N SER A 58 14.75 25.64 -34.63
CA SER A 58 15.78 24.67 -34.99
C SER A 58 15.29 23.30 -34.53
N PRO A 59 15.51 22.20 -35.27
CA PRO A 59 14.91 20.92 -34.95
C PRO A 59 15.53 20.35 -33.66
N TYR A 60 14.88 20.61 -32.52
CA TYR A 60 15.19 20.01 -31.22
C TYR A 60 14.77 18.52 -31.14
N ARG A 61 14.99 17.78 -32.24
CA ARG A 61 15.00 16.30 -32.27
C ARG A 61 16.41 15.72 -32.19
N GLN A 62 17.45 16.55 -32.15
CA GLN A 62 18.85 16.13 -32.04
C GLN A 62 19.64 17.15 -31.22
N LEU A 63 19.55 17.09 -29.89
CA LEU A 63 20.68 17.52 -29.06
C LEU A 63 21.46 16.28 -28.65
N PRO A 64 22.80 16.38 -28.51
CA PRO A 64 23.63 15.24 -28.21
C PRO A 64 23.17 14.66 -26.89
N TYR A 65 22.78 13.38 -26.88
CA TYR A 65 23.00 12.59 -25.68
C TYR A 65 24.46 12.88 -25.27
N PRO A 66 24.76 13.24 -24.00
CA PRO A 66 26.15 13.39 -23.57
C PRO A 66 26.93 12.06 -23.64
N TYR A 67 26.27 10.99 -24.09
CA TYR A 67 26.82 9.67 -24.35
C TYR A 67 26.74 9.37 -25.85
N PRO A 68 27.81 8.83 -26.46
CA PRO A 68 27.81 8.47 -27.87
C PRO A 68 26.61 7.56 -28.20
N PRO A 69 26.07 7.64 -29.44
CA PRO A 69 24.87 6.88 -29.85
C PRO A 69 25.04 5.36 -29.76
N ASN A 70 26.28 4.88 -29.56
CA ASN A 70 26.61 3.51 -29.14
C ASN A 70 27.79 3.58 -28.15
N PRO A 71 27.55 3.57 -26.82
CA PRO A 71 28.58 3.19 -25.87
C PRO A 71 28.90 1.71 -26.12
N PRO A 72 30.15 1.25 -25.92
CA PRO A 72 30.42 -0.18 -25.91
C PRO A 72 29.42 -0.84 -24.95
N HIS A 73 28.86 -1.97 -25.35
CA HIS A 73 27.90 -2.77 -24.57
C HIS A 73 28.48 -3.17 -23.20
N THR A 74 28.59 -2.24 -22.26
CA THR A 74 28.59 -2.56 -20.84
C THR A 74 27.12 -2.52 -20.45
N HIS A 75 26.55 -3.70 -20.27
CA HIS A 75 25.24 -3.90 -19.66
C HIS A 75 25.28 -3.36 -18.21
N VAL A 76 25.27 -2.04 -18.04
CA VAL A 76 25.29 -1.42 -16.71
C VAL A 76 23.86 -1.41 -16.18
N HIS A 77 23.53 -2.49 -15.45
CA HIS A 77 22.22 -2.69 -14.85
C HIS A 77 22.16 -2.00 -13.49
N THR A 78 21.16 -1.13 -13.34
CA THR A 78 20.71 -0.61 -12.04
C THR A 78 19.42 -1.31 -11.64
N ASP A 79 19.24 -1.58 -10.36
CA ASP A 79 17.92 -1.95 -9.85
C ASP A 79 16.95 -0.76 -9.93
N PRO A 80 15.66 -0.98 -10.22
CA PRO A 80 14.63 0.07 -10.27
C PRO A 80 14.23 0.47 -8.83
N VAL A 81 15.22 0.87 -8.03
CA VAL A 81 15.08 1.28 -6.64
C VAL A 81 15.60 2.71 -6.50
N VAL A 82 14.89 3.52 -5.71
CA VAL A 82 15.26 4.89 -5.36
C VAL A 82 15.97 4.90 -4.00
N LEU A 83 17.14 5.51 -3.90
CA LEU A 83 17.77 5.80 -2.62
C LEU A 83 17.32 7.18 -2.13
N VAL A 84 16.63 7.24 -0.98
CA VAL A 84 16.14 8.50 -0.39
C VAL A 84 16.98 8.81 0.85
N LEU A 85 17.71 9.92 0.79
CA LEU A 85 18.63 10.38 1.82
C LEU A 85 17.97 11.52 2.61
N VAL A 86 17.62 11.21 3.85
CA VAL A 86 16.86 12.07 4.76
C VAL A 86 17.71 12.56 5.93
N GLU A 87 17.38 13.68 6.56
CA GLU A 87 18.05 14.18 7.76
C GLU A 87 17.61 13.44 9.01
N SER A 88 16.37 12.95 9.03
CA SER A 88 15.85 12.07 10.08
C SER A 88 14.76 11.15 9.50
N GLN A 89 14.46 10.05 10.19
CA GLN A 89 13.36 9.15 9.79
C GLN A 89 11.97 9.82 9.82
N TYR A 90 11.85 10.99 10.47
CA TYR A 90 10.57 11.66 10.69
C TYR A 90 10.49 13.03 9.99
N SER A 91 11.43 13.35 9.10
CA SER A 91 11.40 14.62 8.36
C SER A 91 10.14 14.70 7.49
N GLN A 92 9.41 15.81 7.55
CA GLN A 92 8.17 15.96 6.80
C GLN A 92 8.40 15.82 5.29
N LEU A 93 9.47 16.43 4.76
CA LEU A 93 9.80 16.33 3.34
C LEU A 93 10.18 14.91 2.92
N GLY A 94 10.98 14.21 3.73
CA GLY A 94 11.33 12.81 3.49
C GLY A 94 10.09 11.91 3.45
N GLN A 95 9.16 12.12 4.38
CA GLN A 95 7.87 11.42 4.41
C GLN A 95 6.97 11.77 3.22
N ASP A 96 6.95 13.03 2.77
CA ASP A 96 6.19 13.45 1.59
C ASP A 96 6.75 12.80 0.31
N ILE A 97 8.09 12.75 0.17
CA ILE A 97 8.77 12.06 -0.95
C ILE A 97 8.40 10.58 -0.95
N VAL A 98 8.51 9.92 0.21
CA VAL A 98 8.18 8.50 0.35
C VAL A 98 6.71 8.23 0.06
N ALA A 99 5.79 9.08 0.52
CA ALA A 99 4.37 8.92 0.23
C ALA A 99 4.08 8.95 -1.29
N ILE A 100 4.80 9.76 -2.07
CA ILE A 100 4.69 9.79 -3.54
C ILE A 100 5.25 8.49 -4.15
N LEU A 101 6.43 8.03 -3.71
CA LEU A 101 7.04 6.79 -4.19
C LEU A 101 6.17 5.57 -3.89
N GLU A 102 5.60 5.49 -2.68
CA GLU A 102 4.69 4.42 -2.26
C GLU A 102 3.42 4.39 -3.10
N SER A 103 2.81 5.57 -3.33
CA SER A 103 1.58 5.69 -4.14
C SER A 103 1.83 5.36 -5.60
N ALA A 104 3.04 5.64 -6.13
CA ALA A 104 3.45 5.25 -7.47
C ALA A 104 3.96 3.80 -7.57
N HIS A 105 3.99 3.05 -6.46
CA HIS A 105 4.55 1.70 -6.36
C HIS A 105 6.03 1.58 -6.78
N PHE A 106 6.81 2.64 -6.58
CA PHE A 106 8.25 2.62 -6.83
C PHE A 106 9.00 2.08 -5.61
N GLN A 107 9.89 1.11 -5.83
CA GLN A 107 10.74 0.57 -4.77
C GLN A 107 11.71 1.65 -4.31
N PHE A 108 11.90 1.75 -2.99
CA PHE A 108 12.83 2.73 -2.44
C PHE A 108 13.52 2.19 -1.18
N ARG A 109 14.63 2.83 -0.82
CA ARG A 109 15.32 2.63 0.44
C ARG A 109 15.57 4.00 1.06
N MET A 110 15.09 4.19 2.29
CA MET A 110 15.32 5.42 3.05
C MET A 110 16.54 5.22 3.96
N GLU A 111 17.46 6.19 3.96
CA GLU A 111 18.66 6.19 4.80
C GLU A 111 18.91 7.59 5.36
N ILE A 112 19.46 7.68 6.57
CA ILE A 112 19.80 8.97 7.18
C ILE A 112 21.12 9.48 6.59
N ALA A 113 21.10 10.67 6.00
CA ALA A 113 22.24 11.37 5.43
C ALA A 113 23.15 11.93 6.53
N SER A 114 24.05 11.11 7.08
CA SER A 114 25.11 11.59 7.96
C SER A 114 26.17 12.34 7.13
N GLY A 115 26.48 13.59 7.50
CA GLY A 115 27.50 14.38 6.80
C GLY A 115 28.94 13.88 7.00
N LYS A 116 29.14 12.88 7.87
CA LYS A 116 30.44 12.22 8.14
C LYS A 116 30.34 10.69 8.19
N GLY A 117 29.17 10.12 7.86
CA GLY A 117 28.94 8.68 7.90
C GLY A 117 29.11 8.05 6.53
N ASP A 118 29.33 6.74 6.50
CA ASP A 118 29.45 6.00 5.25
C ASP A 118 28.11 5.91 4.53
N LEU A 119 28.15 6.05 3.20
CA LEU A 119 26.99 5.76 2.36
C LEU A 119 26.62 4.27 2.43
N PRO A 120 25.34 3.91 2.25
CA PRO A 120 24.97 2.52 2.08
C PRO A 120 25.67 1.94 0.85
N PRO A 121 25.89 0.61 0.79
CA PRO A 121 26.49 -0.02 -0.39
C PRO A 121 25.68 0.35 -1.65
N LEU A 122 26.36 0.95 -2.64
CA LEU A 122 25.76 1.40 -3.89
C LEU A 122 25.76 0.31 -4.97
N THR A 123 26.65 -0.69 -4.84
CA THR A 123 26.76 -1.82 -5.76
C THR A 123 26.64 -3.16 -5.01
N GLU A 124 26.17 -4.19 -5.72
CA GLU A 124 26.18 -5.57 -5.25
C GLU A 124 26.54 -6.48 -6.41
N LYS A 125 27.63 -7.26 -6.27
CA LYS A 125 28.11 -8.22 -7.30
C LYS A 125 28.28 -7.59 -8.70
N GLY A 126 28.77 -6.34 -8.75
CA GLY A 126 28.99 -5.60 -10.01
C GLY A 126 27.73 -4.97 -10.62
N ARG A 127 26.59 -4.99 -9.92
CA ARG A 127 25.33 -4.35 -10.32
C ARG A 127 25.06 -3.12 -9.47
N GLY A 128 24.51 -2.05 -10.06
CA GLY A 128 24.11 -0.85 -9.32
C GLY A 128 22.80 -1.09 -8.58
N ARG A 129 22.74 -0.77 -7.29
CA ARG A 129 21.57 -1.05 -6.44
C ARG A 129 20.46 -0.01 -6.55
N TYR A 130 20.75 1.16 -7.12
CA TYR A 130 19.81 2.28 -7.19
C TYR A 130 19.84 2.92 -8.57
N SER A 131 18.66 3.24 -9.10
CA SER A 131 18.49 3.94 -10.39
C SER A 131 18.34 5.45 -10.24
N LEU A 132 18.07 5.92 -9.02
CA LEU A 132 17.89 7.33 -8.68
C LEU A 132 18.32 7.56 -7.23
N ILE A 133 18.88 8.74 -6.96
CA ILE A 133 19.18 9.19 -5.59
C ILE A 133 18.41 10.50 -5.34
N ILE A 134 17.71 10.59 -4.21
CA ILE A 134 16.99 11.79 -3.79
C ILE A 134 17.57 12.28 -2.47
N TYR A 135 18.01 13.53 -2.42
CA TYR A 135 18.43 14.22 -1.20
C TYR A 135 17.34 15.18 -0.74
N GLU A 136 16.82 14.99 0.47
CA GLU A 136 15.89 15.96 1.06
C GLU A 136 16.57 17.29 1.41
N ASN A 137 17.89 17.27 1.60
CA ASN A 137 18.70 18.46 1.81
C ASN A 137 19.93 18.44 0.88
N LEU A 138 19.91 19.31 -0.12
CA LEU A 138 20.95 19.49 -1.12
C LEU A 138 22.32 19.85 -0.51
N LEU A 139 22.35 20.50 0.66
CA LEU A 139 23.61 20.79 1.33
C LEU A 139 24.33 19.54 1.83
N LYS A 140 23.60 18.46 2.18
CA LYS A 140 24.23 17.17 2.53
C LYS A 140 24.96 16.56 1.33
N TYR A 141 24.44 16.79 0.12
CA TYR A 141 25.10 16.39 -1.11
C TYR A 141 26.31 17.29 -1.46
N ALA A 142 26.15 18.60 -1.34
CA ALA A 142 27.19 19.58 -1.69
C ALA A 142 28.37 19.60 -0.68
N HIS A 143 28.10 19.30 0.59
CA HIS A 143 29.07 19.29 1.68
C HIS A 143 29.47 17.88 2.14
N ALA A 144 29.15 16.84 1.37
CA ALA A 144 29.70 15.51 1.60
C ALA A 144 31.23 15.56 1.63
N ASP A 145 31.85 14.74 2.46
CA ASP A 145 33.31 14.60 2.48
C ASP A 145 33.84 14.11 1.12
N THR A 146 35.13 14.32 0.89
CA THR A 146 35.76 14.07 -0.41
C THR A 146 35.58 12.62 -0.87
N TRP A 147 35.65 11.64 0.05
CA TRP A 147 35.52 10.23 -0.27
C TRP A 147 34.10 9.90 -0.72
N ASN A 148 33.09 10.23 0.07
CA ASN A 148 31.69 10.00 -0.29
C ASN A 148 31.29 10.74 -1.57
N ARG A 149 31.81 11.96 -1.78
CA ARG A 149 31.57 12.73 -3.00
C ARG A 149 32.15 12.05 -4.24
N GLN A 150 33.39 11.55 -4.16
CA GLN A 150 34.04 10.82 -5.25
C GLN A 150 33.31 9.50 -5.55
N LEU A 151 32.95 8.75 -4.50
CA LEU A 151 32.22 7.49 -4.63
C LEU A 151 30.85 7.71 -5.33
N LEU A 152 30.09 8.71 -4.90
CA LEU A 152 28.80 9.06 -5.53
C LEU A 152 28.99 9.50 -6.97
N HIS A 153 29.98 10.34 -7.24
CA HIS A 153 30.25 10.82 -8.59
C HIS A 153 30.62 9.66 -9.53
N GLN A 154 31.52 8.77 -9.10
CA GLN A 154 31.87 7.57 -9.85
C GLN A 154 30.64 6.69 -10.08
N TYR A 155 29.83 6.44 -9.05
CA TYR A 155 28.61 5.65 -9.19
C TYR A 155 27.62 6.30 -10.18
N CYS A 156 27.37 7.60 -10.07
CA CYS A 156 26.42 8.31 -10.92
C CYS A 156 26.88 8.37 -12.38
N THR A 157 28.18 8.51 -12.64
CA THR A 157 28.74 8.56 -14.00
C THR A 157 28.82 7.17 -14.63
N GLU A 158 29.27 6.16 -13.88
CA GLU A 158 29.40 4.77 -14.35
C GLU A 158 28.02 4.12 -14.59
N TYR A 159 27.08 4.29 -13.65
CA TYR A 159 25.74 3.67 -13.70
C TYR A 159 24.64 4.60 -14.25
N ARG A 160 25.00 5.81 -14.68
CA ARG A 160 24.09 6.85 -15.22
C ARG A 160 22.94 7.21 -14.29
N VAL A 161 23.21 7.24 -12.99
CA VAL A 161 22.22 7.53 -11.95
C VAL A 161 22.08 9.05 -11.78
N GLY A 162 20.84 9.54 -11.88
CA GLY A 162 20.53 10.95 -11.64
C GLY A 162 20.30 11.29 -10.17
N ILE A 163 20.32 12.59 -9.85
CA ILE A 163 20.11 13.09 -8.49
C ILE A 163 18.96 14.11 -8.45
N ILE A 164 18.04 13.94 -7.50
CA ILE A 164 17.08 14.98 -7.12
C ILE A 164 17.53 15.60 -5.80
N GLY A 165 17.52 16.92 -5.71
CA GLY A 165 17.91 17.64 -4.50
C GLY A 165 16.92 18.71 -4.12
N PHE A 166 16.58 18.80 -2.84
CA PHE A 166 15.74 19.86 -2.29
C PHE A 166 16.57 20.81 -1.43
N TYR A 167 16.33 22.10 -1.55
CA TYR A 167 16.86 23.08 -0.63
C TYR A 167 15.75 24.00 -0.15
N ARG A 168 15.51 23.99 1.15
CA ARG A 168 14.57 24.86 1.85
C ARG A 168 15.38 25.81 2.73
N SER A 169 15.14 27.11 2.59
CA SER A 169 15.82 28.08 3.44
C SER A 169 15.17 28.16 4.81
N THR A 170 15.94 28.63 5.77
CA THR A 170 15.52 28.91 7.14
C THR A 170 15.84 30.37 7.46
N GLU A 171 15.29 30.90 8.56
CA GLU A 171 15.57 32.28 9.00
C GLU A 171 17.07 32.58 9.14
N ASN A 172 17.87 31.57 9.49
CA ASN A 172 19.33 31.68 9.64
C ASN A 172 20.12 31.44 8.35
N SER A 173 19.45 31.15 7.23
CA SER A 173 20.11 30.89 5.96
C SER A 173 20.69 32.19 5.36
N PRO A 174 21.92 32.15 4.79
CA PRO A 174 22.50 33.33 4.17
C PRO A 174 21.68 33.73 2.93
N SER A 175 21.52 35.03 2.71
CA SER A 175 20.72 35.59 1.60
C SER A 175 21.19 35.11 0.22
N VAL A 176 22.49 34.89 0.06
CA VAL A 176 23.10 34.30 -1.13
C VAL A 176 24.07 33.20 -0.72
N LEU A 177 23.95 32.03 -1.34
CA LEU A 177 24.80 30.86 -1.12
C LEU A 177 25.38 30.37 -2.45
N LYS A 178 26.69 30.16 -2.52
CA LYS A 178 27.34 29.47 -3.66
C LYS A 178 27.55 28.01 -3.28
N LEU A 179 27.01 27.08 -4.08
CA LEU A 179 27.19 25.65 -3.80
C LEU A 179 28.61 25.21 -4.13
N ARG A 180 29.26 24.53 -3.18
CA ARG A 180 30.62 24.01 -3.37
C ARG A 180 30.64 22.98 -4.51
N GLY A 181 31.54 23.19 -5.48
CA GLY A 181 31.77 22.25 -6.58
C GLY A 181 30.71 22.24 -7.68
N LEU A 182 29.72 23.14 -7.64
CA LEU A 182 28.71 23.32 -8.68
C LEU A 182 28.66 24.81 -9.07
N PRO A 183 28.56 25.16 -10.38
CA PRO A 183 28.45 26.55 -10.81
C PRO A 183 27.00 27.06 -10.60
N LEU A 184 26.51 27.03 -9.36
CA LEU A 184 25.14 27.36 -9.00
C LEU A 184 25.10 28.30 -7.77
N VAL A 185 24.32 29.36 -7.90
CA VAL A 185 24.09 30.36 -6.85
C VAL A 185 22.64 30.27 -6.41
N LEU A 186 22.42 30.25 -5.10
CA LEU A 186 21.11 30.16 -4.45
C LEU A 186 20.83 31.51 -3.80
N ARG A 187 19.65 32.08 -4.06
CA ARG A 187 19.12 33.25 -3.35
C ARG A 187 17.97 32.80 -2.47
N THR A 188 18.08 33.01 -1.17
CA THR A 188 17.22 32.37 -0.15
C THR A 188 16.22 33.34 0.47
N ASN A 189 15.25 32.81 1.22
CA ASN A 189 14.25 33.58 1.98
C ASN A 189 13.51 34.60 1.10
N GLN A 190 13.02 34.13 -0.05
CA GLN A 190 12.28 34.94 -1.01
C GLN A 190 10.76 34.75 -0.86
N ALA A 191 10.03 35.85 -1.00
CA ALA A 191 8.59 35.82 -1.25
C ALA A 191 8.34 35.91 -2.76
N LEU A 192 7.59 34.94 -3.31
CA LEU A 192 7.43 34.75 -4.74
C LEU A 192 5.94 34.69 -5.15
N TRP A 193 5.66 35.10 -6.37
CA TRP A 193 4.33 35.16 -6.99
C TRP A 193 4.35 34.57 -8.39
N ASP A 194 3.17 34.19 -8.89
CA ASP A 194 2.93 33.84 -10.30
C ASP A 194 3.98 32.83 -10.83
N CYS A 195 3.85 31.57 -10.42
CA CYS A 195 4.78 30.51 -10.84
C CYS A 195 4.34 29.91 -12.17
N CYS A 196 5.25 29.82 -13.13
CA CYS A 196 5.01 29.27 -14.45
C CYS A 196 5.89 28.06 -14.75
N VAL A 197 5.31 27.12 -15.49
CA VAL A 197 5.99 25.94 -16.02
C VAL A 197 6.61 26.26 -17.36
N VAL A 198 7.93 26.06 -17.50
CA VAL A 198 8.69 26.39 -18.72
C VAL A 198 8.41 25.38 -19.82
N SER A 199 7.74 25.82 -20.90
CA SER A 199 7.24 24.92 -21.96
C SER A 199 8.30 24.18 -22.76
N SER A 200 9.52 24.72 -22.84
CA SER A 200 10.65 24.12 -23.54
C SER A 200 11.41 23.07 -22.74
N SER A 201 11.04 22.81 -21.49
CA SER A 201 11.78 21.89 -20.63
C SER A 201 11.60 20.42 -21.07
N PRO A 202 12.68 19.69 -21.40
CA PRO A 202 12.64 18.28 -21.79
C PRO A 202 12.23 17.34 -20.63
N LEU A 203 12.21 17.84 -19.40
CA LEU A 203 11.75 17.11 -18.23
C LEU A 203 10.24 16.83 -18.27
N LEU A 204 9.44 17.70 -18.91
CA LEU A 204 7.98 17.64 -18.86
C LEU A 204 7.45 16.47 -19.71
N HIS A 205 6.80 15.51 -19.06
CA HIS A 205 6.10 14.41 -19.73
C HIS A 205 4.63 14.35 -19.32
N LEU A 206 4.40 14.34 -18.01
CA LEU A 206 3.10 14.38 -17.36
C LEU A 206 2.56 15.81 -17.26
N THR A 207 3.41 16.76 -16.87
CA THR A 207 3.00 18.14 -16.59
C THR A 207 2.81 18.94 -17.87
N LYS A 208 1.75 19.76 -17.92
CA LYS A 208 1.54 20.74 -19.00
C LYS A 208 2.09 22.10 -18.62
N PRO A 209 2.55 22.88 -19.62
CA PRO A 209 2.87 24.29 -19.40
C PRO A 209 1.64 25.07 -18.93
N GLY A 210 1.84 25.99 -17.98
CA GLY A 210 0.77 26.80 -17.38
C GLY A 210 1.33 27.82 -16.39
N THR A 211 0.49 28.69 -15.86
CA THR A 211 0.86 29.69 -14.85
C THR A 211 -0.11 29.65 -13.69
N ASP A 212 0.42 29.37 -12.50
CA ASP A 212 -0.30 29.41 -11.23
C ASP A 212 -0.17 30.82 -10.67
N ARG A 213 -1.28 31.57 -10.71
CA ARG A 213 -1.30 33.00 -10.39
C ARG A 213 -1.57 33.21 -8.91
N GLY A 214 -0.91 34.20 -8.31
CA GLY A 214 -1.05 34.55 -6.90
C GLY A 214 0.23 34.34 -6.10
N ALA A 215 0.13 34.49 -4.78
CA ALA A 215 1.25 34.31 -3.86
C ALA A 215 1.59 32.82 -3.72
N LEU A 216 2.88 32.49 -3.76
CA LEU A 216 3.35 31.17 -3.39
C LEU A 216 3.29 30.97 -1.87
N PRO A 217 3.12 29.73 -1.38
CA PRO A 217 3.03 29.48 0.05
C PRO A 217 4.37 29.74 0.76
N GLY A 218 4.35 30.62 1.76
CA GLY A 218 5.51 30.97 2.59
C GLY A 218 6.45 32.01 1.97
N GLU A 219 7.47 32.40 2.73
CA GLU A 219 8.51 33.39 2.35
C GLU A 219 9.92 32.79 2.40
N ASP A 220 10.03 31.47 2.59
CA ASP A 220 11.27 30.69 2.71
C ASP A 220 11.68 30.04 1.38
N TRP A 221 11.36 30.69 0.25
CA TRP A 221 11.72 30.18 -1.07
C TRP A 221 13.19 30.44 -1.41
N THR A 222 13.78 29.48 -2.11
CA THR A 222 15.09 29.63 -2.75
C THR A 222 14.92 29.67 -4.26
N SER A 223 15.62 30.61 -4.90
CA SER A 223 15.79 30.62 -6.35
C SER A 223 17.23 30.31 -6.76
N PHE A 224 17.37 29.76 -7.96
CA PHE A 224 18.63 29.34 -8.54
C PHE A 224 19.04 30.28 -9.67
N SER A 225 20.33 30.61 -9.73
CA SER A 225 20.96 31.23 -10.89
C SER A 225 22.29 30.58 -11.20
N SER A 226 22.65 30.54 -12.47
CA SER A 226 23.92 30.00 -12.95
C SER A 226 24.41 30.79 -14.16
N ASN A 227 25.73 30.87 -14.31
CA ASN A 227 26.39 31.35 -15.51
C ASN A 227 26.77 30.22 -16.47
N HIS A 228 26.48 28.96 -16.14
CA HIS A 228 26.82 27.79 -16.94
C HIS A 228 25.59 27.25 -17.67
N SER A 229 25.73 26.89 -18.94
CA SER A 229 24.64 26.44 -19.82
C SER A 229 24.05 25.06 -19.48
N THR A 230 24.62 24.34 -18.50
CA THR A 230 24.11 23.04 -18.03
C THR A 230 22.78 23.17 -17.30
N TYR A 231 22.53 24.33 -16.67
CA TYR A 231 21.31 24.56 -15.88
C TYR A 231 20.24 25.23 -16.73
N GLN A 232 19.03 24.69 -16.69
CA GLN A 232 17.85 25.26 -17.33
C GLN A 232 16.69 25.32 -16.34
N ALA A 233 15.92 26.41 -16.38
CA ALA A 233 14.74 26.55 -15.54
C ALA A 233 13.62 25.60 -15.98
N VAL A 234 12.97 24.98 -14.99
CA VAL A 234 11.78 24.15 -15.15
C VAL A 234 10.55 24.91 -14.64
N LEU A 235 10.70 25.56 -13.49
CA LEU A 235 9.73 26.49 -12.93
C LEU A 235 10.37 27.87 -12.75
N LEU A 236 9.65 28.91 -13.13
CA LEU A 236 10.02 30.31 -12.95
C LEU A 236 8.92 31.03 -12.15
N ALA A 237 9.29 31.92 -11.24
CA ALA A 237 8.35 32.73 -10.47
C ALA A 237 8.80 34.19 -10.39
N ARG A 238 7.85 35.11 -10.21
CA ARG A 238 8.12 36.54 -10.07
C ARG A 238 8.46 36.87 -8.61
N ALA A 239 9.50 37.68 -8.40
CA ALA A 239 9.80 38.25 -7.09
C ALA A 239 8.88 39.45 -6.78
N LYS A 240 8.58 39.70 -5.50
CA LYS A 240 7.87 40.93 -5.08
C LYS A 240 8.65 42.17 -5.51
N GLU A 241 7.98 43.14 -6.16
CA GLU A 241 8.59 44.42 -6.55
C GLU A 241 9.25 45.10 -5.33
N GLY A 242 10.52 45.49 -5.48
CA GLY A 242 11.34 46.12 -4.41
C GLY A 242 12.42 45.23 -3.78
N ALA A 243 12.43 43.92 -4.03
CA ALA A 243 13.48 43.00 -3.55
C ALA A 243 14.51 42.71 -4.67
N GLY A 244 15.48 43.61 -4.85
CA GLY A 244 16.75 43.29 -5.51
C GLY A 244 16.81 43.38 -7.03
N ALA A 245 16.52 44.57 -7.60
CA ALA A 245 17.20 45.01 -8.81
C ALA A 245 18.66 45.38 -8.45
N GLY A 246 19.47 44.37 -8.10
CA GLY A 246 20.91 44.50 -8.06
C GLY A 246 21.44 44.53 -9.49
N SER A 247 21.79 45.72 -9.96
CA SER A 247 22.53 45.93 -11.21
C SER A 247 23.82 45.10 -11.20
N GLY A 248 23.96 44.10 -12.08
CA GLY A 248 25.26 43.45 -12.29
C GLY A 248 25.33 42.06 -12.92
N ASP A 249 24.24 41.29 -13.02
CA ASP A 249 24.32 39.91 -13.55
C ASP A 249 23.78 39.84 -14.99
N ASN A 250 24.66 39.64 -15.98
CA ASN A 250 24.27 39.23 -17.32
C ASN A 250 23.51 37.90 -17.22
N ALA A 251 22.21 37.92 -17.54
CA ALA A 251 21.37 36.73 -17.52
C ALA A 251 21.90 35.69 -18.53
N GLY A 252 22.31 34.52 -18.05
CA GLY A 252 22.69 33.39 -18.89
C GLY A 252 21.49 32.84 -19.68
N PRO A 253 21.72 32.02 -20.72
CA PRO A 253 20.64 31.41 -21.51
C PRO A 253 19.69 30.60 -20.60
N GLY A 254 18.40 30.93 -20.59
CA GLY A 254 17.37 30.21 -19.82
C GLY A 254 16.88 30.88 -18.53
N PHE A 255 17.40 32.05 -18.16
CA PHE A 255 16.90 32.86 -17.04
C PHE A 255 16.36 34.20 -17.57
N SER A 256 15.05 34.42 -17.50
CA SER A 256 14.41 35.65 -18.00
C SER A 256 14.58 36.82 -17.02
N LEU A 257 14.81 38.04 -17.53
CA LEU A 257 14.85 39.26 -16.70
C LEU A 257 13.55 39.39 -15.89
N GLY A 258 13.67 39.49 -14.56
CA GLY A 258 12.54 39.67 -13.64
C GLY A 258 11.88 38.38 -13.13
N LEU A 259 12.24 37.21 -13.65
CA LEU A 259 11.77 35.90 -13.17
C LEU A 259 12.91 35.12 -12.50
N GLN A 260 12.59 34.43 -11.42
CA GLN A 260 13.52 33.65 -10.60
C GLN A 260 13.22 32.15 -10.75
N ALA A 261 14.23 31.32 -11.03
CA ALA A 261 14.03 29.88 -11.18
C ALA A 261 13.88 29.19 -9.83
N THR A 262 12.73 28.57 -9.58
CA THR A 262 12.44 27.83 -8.33
C THR A 262 12.68 26.33 -8.47
N VAL A 263 12.73 25.83 -9.70
CA VAL A 263 13.19 24.48 -10.04
C VAL A 263 14.09 24.56 -11.26
N VAL A 264 15.26 23.92 -11.19
CA VAL A 264 16.21 23.83 -12.30
C VAL A 264 16.56 22.39 -12.60
N GLN A 265 16.76 22.09 -13.89
CA GLN A 265 17.37 20.86 -14.33
C GLN A 265 18.85 21.12 -14.66
N ASP A 266 19.70 20.17 -14.32
CA ASP A 266 21.12 20.11 -14.67
C ASP A 266 21.31 18.99 -15.69
N MET A 267 21.75 19.33 -16.88
CA MET A 267 21.99 18.38 -17.96
C MET A 267 23.26 17.55 -17.77
N GLY A 268 24.07 17.83 -16.74
CA GLY A 268 25.32 17.15 -16.45
C GLY A 268 26.45 17.54 -17.40
N LEU A 269 26.37 18.68 -18.07
CA LEU A 269 27.42 19.15 -18.99
C LEU A 269 28.68 19.62 -18.26
N TYR A 270 28.57 19.92 -16.97
CA TYR A 270 29.70 20.38 -16.14
C TYR A 270 30.51 19.22 -15.55
N ASP A 271 29.83 18.18 -15.02
CA ASP A 271 30.49 17.07 -14.30
C ASP A 271 29.90 15.69 -14.61
N GLY A 272 29.16 15.53 -15.70
CA GLY A 272 28.63 14.23 -16.16
C GLY A 272 27.40 13.71 -15.38
N VAL A 273 26.96 14.38 -14.32
CA VAL A 273 25.83 13.92 -13.48
C VAL A 273 24.59 14.77 -13.74
N ARG A 274 23.48 14.13 -14.12
CA ARG A 274 22.18 14.80 -14.33
C ARG A 274 21.49 15.06 -13.00
N ARG A 275 20.87 16.24 -12.85
CA ARG A 275 20.18 16.62 -11.61
C ARG A 275 18.88 17.37 -11.85
N VAL A 276 17.99 17.34 -10.86
CA VAL A 276 16.84 18.26 -10.76
C VAL A 276 16.81 18.82 -9.34
N LEU A 277 16.80 20.14 -9.22
CA LEU A 277 16.95 20.84 -7.95
C LEU A 277 15.72 21.69 -7.65
N PHE A 278 15.17 21.54 -6.46
CA PHE A 278 13.96 22.23 -5.98
C PHE A 278 14.33 23.26 -4.91
N GLY A 279 13.83 24.48 -5.06
CA GLY A 279 14.09 25.61 -4.16
C GLY A 279 13.09 25.73 -3.02
N GLN A 280 12.29 24.69 -2.79
CA GLN A 280 11.38 24.53 -1.66
C GLN A 280 10.95 23.05 -1.56
N GLY A 281 10.34 22.64 -0.45
CA GLY A 281 9.78 21.31 -0.28
C GLY A 281 8.53 21.02 -1.13
N LEU A 282 7.83 19.93 -0.81
CA LEU A 282 6.63 19.44 -1.52
C LEU A 282 5.31 20.02 -0.97
N GLY A 283 5.38 21.08 -0.15
CA GLY A 283 4.19 21.81 0.31
C GLY A 283 3.46 22.54 -0.83
N TYR A 284 4.17 22.87 -1.90
CA TYR A 284 3.61 23.46 -3.10
C TYR A 284 3.24 22.38 -4.14
N TRP A 285 2.03 22.46 -4.69
CA TRP A 285 1.46 21.38 -5.49
C TRP A 285 2.18 21.15 -6.83
N LEU A 286 2.68 22.20 -7.51
CA LEU A 286 3.47 22.04 -8.73
C LEU A 286 4.77 21.28 -8.48
N HIS A 287 5.39 21.42 -7.29
CA HIS A 287 6.59 20.65 -6.97
C HIS A 287 6.32 19.15 -6.95
N ARG A 288 5.12 18.72 -6.54
CA ARG A 288 4.72 17.31 -6.56
C ARG A 288 4.61 16.78 -7.99
N LEU A 289 4.04 17.57 -8.90
CA LEU A 289 3.99 17.24 -10.33
C LEU A 289 5.37 17.12 -10.96
N ILE A 290 6.20 18.15 -10.75
CA ILE A 290 7.55 18.20 -11.30
C ILE A 290 8.43 17.09 -10.70
N LEU A 291 8.21 16.68 -9.45
CA LEU A 291 8.91 15.52 -8.87
C LEU A 291 8.59 14.22 -9.64
N VAL A 292 7.33 13.98 -10.00
CA VAL A 292 6.95 12.79 -10.78
C VAL A 292 7.64 12.79 -12.15
N ASP A 293 7.65 13.94 -12.83
CA ASP A 293 8.35 14.11 -14.10
C ASP A 293 9.88 13.95 -13.94
N ALA A 294 10.47 14.52 -12.88
CA ALA A 294 11.90 14.42 -12.58
C ALA A 294 12.34 12.96 -12.35
N ILE A 295 11.55 12.17 -11.61
CA ILE A 295 11.81 10.74 -11.40
C ILE A 295 11.81 9.99 -12.74
N SER A 296 10.79 10.21 -13.57
CA SER A 296 10.71 9.58 -14.90
C SER A 296 11.87 10.00 -15.80
N TYR A 297 12.19 11.29 -15.85
CA TYR A 297 13.27 11.84 -16.67
C TYR A 297 14.65 11.31 -16.27
N LEU A 298 15.01 11.39 -14.98
CA LEU A 298 16.33 11.01 -14.50
C LEU A 298 16.57 9.50 -14.49
N THR A 299 15.51 8.69 -14.53
CA THR A 299 15.60 7.23 -14.63
C THR A 299 15.47 6.71 -16.06
N ASP A 300 15.49 7.60 -17.06
CA ASP A 300 15.27 7.26 -18.48
C ASP A 300 13.98 6.43 -18.66
N ARG A 301 12.92 6.82 -17.94
CA ARG A 301 11.60 6.19 -17.88
C ARG A 301 11.55 4.79 -17.28
N LYS A 302 12.60 4.33 -16.60
CA LYS A 302 12.56 3.07 -15.83
C LYS A 302 11.53 3.13 -14.70
N LEU A 303 11.40 4.29 -14.05
CA LEU A 303 10.38 4.57 -13.04
C LEU A 303 9.37 5.59 -13.59
N THR A 304 8.36 5.10 -14.31
CA THR A 304 7.33 5.96 -14.89
C THR A 304 5.95 5.33 -14.77
N LEU A 305 4.95 6.17 -14.52
CA LEU A 305 3.54 5.80 -14.68
C LEU A 305 3.11 6.14 -16.11
N GLY A 306 2.23 5.33 -16.70
CA GLY A 306 1.61 5.67 -17.99
C GLY A 306 0.74 6.93 -17.89
N LEU A 307 0.28 7.48 -19.02
CA LEU A 307 -0.60 8.66 -19.02
C LEU A 307 -2.10 8.34 -18.89
N ASP A 308 -2.50 7.07 -19.07
CA ASP A 308 -3.90 6.68 -18.92
C ASP A 308 -4.29 6.59 -17.45
N ARG A 309 -5.45 7.15 -17.10
CA ARG A 309 -6.09 7.02 -15.79
C ARG A 309 -7.51 6.55 -15.94
N HIS A 310 -7.92 5.60 -15.12
CA HIS A 310 -9.28 5.09 -15.10
C HIS A 310 -9.99 5.61 -13.87
N VAL A 311 -11.11 6.29 -14.06
CA VAL A 311 -11.91 6.86 -12.98
C VAL A 311 -13.30 6.26 -13.03
N LEU A 312 -13.75 5.70 -11.91
CA LEU A 312 -15.11 5.26 -11.66
C LEU A 312 -15.63 6.03 -10.45
N VAL A 313 -16.85 6.56 -10.54
CA VAL A 313 -17.52 7.25 -9.43
C VAL A 313 -18.76 6.45 -9.08
N ASP A 314 -18.71 5.81 -7.92
CA ASP A 314 -19.81 5.05 -7.36
C ASP A 314 -20.59 5.97 -6.41
N ILE A 315 -21.91 6.01 -6.58
CA ILE A 315 -22.88 6.73 -5.74
C ILE A 315 -23.63 5.67 -4.94
N ASP A 316 -23.19 5.43 -3.71
CA ASP A 316 -23.84 4.50 -2.80
C ASP A 316 -25.15 5.13 -2.26
N ASP A 317 -25.96 4.31 -1.59
CA ASP A 317 -27.13 4.75 -0.84
C ASP A 317 -28.28 5.36 -1.68
N ILE A 318 -28.39 4.98 -2.96
CA ILE A 318 -29.56 5.33 -3.77
C ILE A 318 -30.82 4.78 -3.08
N PHE A 319 -31.77 5.68 -2.87
CA PHE A 319 -32.98 5.55 -2.06
C PHE A 319 -32.84 5.55 -0.54
N VAL A 320 -31.65 5.47 0.07
CA VAL A 320 -31.54 5.28 1.54
C VAL A 320 -31.60 6.58 2.35
N GLY A 321 -31.23 7.71 1.75
CA GLY A 321 -31.05 9.00 2.44
C GLY A 321 -32.24 9.43 3.29
N LYS A 322 -31.97 10.12 4.41
CA LYS A 322 -33.04 10.69 5.26
C LYS A 322 -33.72 11.86 4.55
N GLU A 323 -34.97 12.12 4.89
CA GLU A 323 -35.72 13.30 4.43
C GLU A 323 -34.89 14.58 4.58
N GLY A 324 -34.89 15.43 3.54
CA GLY A 324 -34.11 16.66 3.45
C GLY A 324 -32.66 16.47 2.98
N THR A 325 -32.20 15.23 2.83
CA THR A 325 -30.86 14.92 2.31
C THR A 325 -30.90 14.21 0.95
N ARG A 326 -32.09 13.92 0.42
CA ARG A 326 -32.23 13.16 -0.83
C ARG A 326 -32.13 14.07 -2.05
N MET A 327 -31.96 13.45 -3.21
CA MET A 327 -32.02 14.17 -4.48
C MET A 327 -33.49 14.42 -4.85
N ASN A 328 -33.83 15.66 -5.20
CA ASN A 328 -35.11 15.94 -5.86
C ASN A 328 -34.95 15.89 -7.40
N ALA A 329 -36.04 16.08 -8.13
CA ALA A 329 -36.03 16.08 -9.59
C ALA A 329 -35.05 17.08 -10.24
N LYS A 330 -34.74 18.22 -9.59
CA LYS A 330 -33.75 19.19 -10.11
C LYS A 330 -32.33 18.67 -9.95
N ASP A 331 -32.06 17.93 -8.87
CA ASP A 331 -30.75 17.35 -8.59
C ASP A 331 -30.43 16.21 -9.57
N VAL A 332 -31.41 15.35 -9.84
CA VAL A 332 -31.28 14.27 -10.85
C VAL A 332 -31.05 14.83 -12.26
N LYS A 333 -31.74 15.92 -12.64
CA LYS A 333 -31.46 16.62 -13.91
C LYS A 333 -30.04 17.17 -13.94
N ALA A 334 -29.56 17.74 -12.84
CA ALA A 334 -28.19 18.24 -12.76
C ALA A 334 -27.15 17.11 -12.82
N LEU A 335 -27.44 15.94 -12.24
CA LEU A 335 -26.62 14.74 -12.32
C LEU A 335 -26.44 14.29 -13.79
N LEU A 336 -27.54 14.23 -14.56
CA LEU A 336 -27.52 13.87 -15.98
C LEU A 336 -26.73 14.88 -16.83
N GLU A 337 -26.96 16.18 -16.63
CA GLU A 337 -26.23 17.22 -17.38
C GLU A 337 -24.74 17.24 -17.01
N THR A 338 -24.41 17.02 -15.73
CA THR A 338 -23.01 16.93 -15.29
C THR A 338 -22.34 15.68 -15.83
N GLN A 339 -23.05 14.54 -15.93
CA GLN A 339 -22.52 13.34 -16.58
C GLN A 339 -22.14 13.63 -18.04
N LYS A 340 -23.00 14.32 -18.80
CA LYS A 340 -22.69 14.76 -20.17
C LYS A 340 -21.49 15.70 -20.21
N GLN A 341 -21.40 16.64 -19.27
CA GLN A 341 -20.25 17.53 -19.16
C GLN A 341 -18.95 16.77 -18.87
N LEU A 342 -18.98 15.82 -17.92
CA LEU A 342 -17.83 15.00 -17.54
C LEU A 342 -17.35 14.11 -18.70
N ARG A 343 -18.23 13.66 -19.59
CA ARG A 343 -17.85 12.95 -20.82
C ARG A 343 -16.91 13.76 -21.73
N SER A 344 -16.90 15.09 -21.63
CA SER A 344 -15.96 15.96 -22.37
C SER A 344 -14.54 15.99 -21.76
N TYR A 345 -14.39 15.54 -20.51
CA TYR A 345 -13.11 15.48 -19.79
C TYR A 345 -12.62 14.03 -19.59
N ILE A 346 -13.54 13.10 -19.40
CA ILE A 346 -13.31 11.69 -19.08
C ILE A 346 -14.06 10.85 -20.11
N SER A 347 -13.33 10.11 -20.94
CA SER A 347 -13.94 9.30 -22.01
C SER A 347 -14.86 8.21 -21.43
N ASN A 348 -16.06 8.07 -22.00
CA ASN A 348 -17.08 7.09 -21.60
C ASN A 348 -17.55 7.22 -20.13
N PHE A 349 -17.49 8.42 -19.57
CA PHE A 349 -17.92 8.64 -18.19
C PHE A 349 -19.40 8.30 -17.99
N THR A 350 -19.66 7.48 -16.97
CA THR A 350 -20.99 7.07 -16.50
C THR A 350 -20.93 6.92 -14.98
N PHE A 351 -21.87 7.53 -14.26
CA PHE A 351 -22.06 7.31 -12.83
C PHE A 351 -22.61 5.91 -12.58
N ASN A 352 -22.14 5.30 -11.49
CA ASN A 352 -22.53 3.95 -11.10
C ASN A 352 -23.31 4.02 -9.77
N LEU A 353 -24.56 3.59 -9.77
CA LEU A 353 -25.55 3.86 -8.73
C LEU A 353 -25.80 2.60 -7.88
N GLY A 354 -25.49 2.70 -6.60
CA GLY A 354 -25.68 1.64 -5.60
C GLY A 354 -27.01 1.77 -4.90
N PHE A 355 -27.93 0.83 -5.11
CA PHE A 355 -29.32 0.98 -4.64
C PHE A 355 -29.74 -0.04 -3.58
N SER A 356 -30.64 0.42 -2.71
CA SER A 356 -31.36 -0.38 -1.71
C SER A 356 -32.86 -0.13 -1.84
N GLY A 357 -33.57 -1.02 -2.54
CA GLY A 357 -34.96 -0.80 -2.96
C GLY A 357 -35.98 -0.63 -1.84
N LYS A 358 -35.67 -1.07 -0.60
CA LYS A 358 -36.57 -0.96 0.56
C LYS A 358 -37.00 0.48 0.84
N PHE A 359 -36.15 1.44 0.48
CA PHE A 359 -36.30 2.85 0.83
C PHE A 359 -36.75 3.72 -0.35
N TYR A 360 -37.21 3.10 -1.44
CA TYR A 360 -37.87 3.81 -2.52
C TYR A 360 -39.14 4.47 -1.99
N HIS A 361 -39.35 5.75 -2.33
CA HIS A 361 -40.49 6.56 -1.86
C HIS A 361 -40.60 6.70 -0.34
N THR A 362 -39.49 7.03 0.32
CA THR A 362 -39.45 7.34 1.77
C THR A 362 -39.02 8.78 2.06
N GLY A 363 -39.04 9.67 1.07
CA GLY A 363 -38.68 11.08 1.19
C GLY A 363 -39.88 12.02 1.29
N THR A 364 -39.66 13.30 0.99
CA THR A 364 -40.76 14.24 0.67
C THR A 364 -41.30 13.98 -0.74
N VAL A 365 -42.44 14.59 -1.07
CA VAL A 365 -43.03 14.52 -2.43
C VAL A 365 -42.01 14.91 -3.50
N GLU A 366 -41.23 15.98 -3.29
CA GLU A 366 -40.22 16.44 -4.24
C GLU A 366 -39.00 15.50 -4.34
N GLU A 367 -38.65 14.82 -3.26
CA GLU A 367 -37.59 13.82 -3.22
C GLU A 367 -38.04 12.52 -3.91
N ASP A 368 -39.27 12.09 -3.69
CA ASP A 368 -39.87 10.91 -4.32
C ASP A 368 -40.04 11.12 -5.85
N GLU A 369 -40.38 12.34 -6.28
CA GLU A 369 -40.29 12.73 -7.70
C GLU A 369 -38.86 12.60 -8.27
N GLY A 370 -37.84 12.81 -7.42
CA GLY A 370 -36.44 12.56 -7.76
C GLY A 370 -36.15 11.07 -7.94
N ASP A 371 -36.62 10.23 -7.03
CA ASP A 371 -36.50 8.77 -7.12
C ASP A 371 -37.16 8.25 -8.41
N ASP A 372 -38.36 8.72 -8.74
CA ASP A 372 -39.05 8.40 -9.99
C ASP A 372 -38.26 8.81 -11.22
N LEU A 373 -37.63 9.99 -11.16
CA LEU A 373 -36.84 10.48 -12.28
C LEU A 373 -35.56 9.67 -12.48
N LEU A 374 -34.93 9.16 -11.41
CA LEU A 374 -33.78 8.26 -11.52
C LEU A 374 -34.18 6.98 -12.27
N LEU A 375 -35.30 6.36 -11.89
CA LEU A 375 -35.79 5.14 -12.52
C LEU A 375 -36.27 5.38 -13.96
N LYS A 376 -36.81 6.57 -14.25
CA LYS A 376 -37.15 6.97 -15.63
C LYS A 376 -35.93 7.02 -16.55
N TYR A 377 -34.74 7.33 -16.01
CA TYR A 377 -33.47 7.39 -16.75
C TYR A 377 -32.54 6.23 -16.40
N VAL A 378 -33.10 5.05 -16.10
CA VAL A 378 -32.33 3.87 -15.69
C VAL A 378 -31.19 3.52 -16.65
N ASP A 379 -31.42 3.62 -17.97
CA ASP A 379 -30.45 3.29 -19.03
C ASP A 379 -29.30 4.31 -19.18
N GLU A 380 -29.41 5.49 -18.56
CA GLU A 380 -28.36 6.51 -18.59
C GLU A 380 -27.26 6.26 -17.54
N PHE A 381 -27.49 5.35 -16.61
CA PHE A 381 -26.59 5.04 -15.49
C PHE A 381 -26.17 3.57 -15.48
N TRP A 382 -25.08 3.28 -14.77
CA TRP A 382 -24.79 1.93 -14.33
C TRP A 382 -25.37 1.71 -12.94
N TRP A 383 -25.66 0.47 -12.61
CA TRP A 383 -26.31 0.10 -11.36
C TRP A 383 -25.60 -1.08 -10.70
N PHE A 384 -25.59 -1.08 -9.37
CA PHE A 384 -25.15 -2.21 -8.56
C PHE A 384 -26.02 -2.38 -7.31
N PRO A 385 -26.23 -3.62 -6.84
CA PRO A 385 -26.98 -3.86 -5.62
C PRO A 385 -26.19 -3.40 -4.39
N HIS A 386 -26.90 -2.78 -3.46
CA HIS A 386 -26.37 -2.32 -2.17
C HIS A 386 -27.17 -2.88 -0.98
N MET A 387 -27.66 -4.13 -1.12
CA MET A 387 -28.57 -4.83 -0.19
C MET A 387 -29.97 -4.20 -0.10
N TRP A 388 -31.01 -5.01 0.12
CA TRP A 388 -32.40 -4.53 0.22
C TRP A 388 -32.59 -3.48 1.32
N SER A 389 -32.24 -3.83 2.57
CA SER A 389 -32.47 -2.99 3.75
C SER A 389 -31.26 -2.17 4.18
N HIS A 390 -30.23 -2.06 3.34
CA HIS A 390 -28.95 -1.40 3.67
C HIS A 390 -28.23 -2.00 4.89
N MET A 391 -28.64 -3.19 5.35
CA MET A 391 -28.04 -3.85 6.50
C MET A 391 -26.64 -4.41 6.18
N GLN A 392 -25.72 -4.25 7.13
CA GLN A 392 -24.33 -4.69 7.00
C GLN A 392 -24.24 -6.23 7.07
N PRO A 393 -23.54 -6.90 6.13
CA PRO A 393 -23.48 -8.36 6.08
C PRO A 393 -23.05 -9.07 7.35
N HIS A 394 -22.11 -8.51 8.12
CA HIS A 394 -21.62 -9.13 9.36
C HIS A 394 -22.67 -9.21 10.50
N LEU A 395 -23.82 -8.53 10.36
CA LEU A 395 -24.93 -8.58 11.32
C LEU A 395 -25.87 -9.77 11.07
N PHE A 396 -25.72 -10.47 9.95
CA PHE A 396 -26.49 -11.67 9.64
C PHE A 396 -25.77 -12.89 10.21
N HIS A 397 -26.52 -13.69 10.98
CA HIS A 397 -26.00 -14.92 11.60
C HIS A 397 -26.21 -16.17 10.74
N ASN A 398 -27.09 -16.08 9.73
CA ASN A 398 -27.42 -17.19 8.86
C ASN A 398 -27.37 -16.75 7.38
N GLU A 399 -26.95 -17.66 6.51
CA GLU A 399 -26.84 -17.40 5.07
C GLU A 399 -28.22 -17.14 4.44
N SER A 400 -29.27 -17.82 4.91
CA SER A 400 -30.63 -17.74 4.35
C SER A 400 -31.22 -16.33 4.41
N SER A 401 -31.06 -15.61 5.52
CA SER A 401 -31.52 -14.23 5.69
C SER A 401 -30.74 -13.27 4.80
N LEU A 402 -29.43 -13.51 4.61
CA LEU A 402 -28.62 -12.71 3.69
C LEU A 402 -29.07 -12.92 2.23
N LEU A 403 -29.36 -14.17 1.85
CA LEU A 403 -29.92 -14.52 0.54
C LEU A 403 -31.28 -13.85 0.31
N GLU A 404 -32.18 -13.89 1.28
CA GLU A 404 -33.50 -13.26 1.21
C GLU A 404 -33.40 -11.74 0.96
N GLN A 405 -32.51 -11.05 1.69
CA GLN A 405 -32.26 -9.62 1.46
C GLN A 405 -31.73 -9.33 0.06
N MET A 406 -30.94 -10.22 -0.52
CA MET A 406 -30.44 -10.04 -1.88
C MET A 406 -31.52 -10.33 -2.93
N VAL A 407 -32.39 -11.31 -2.69
CA VAL A 407 -33.51 -11.67 -3.57
C VAL A 407 -34.51 -10.54 -3.65
N LEU A 408 -34.95 -9.98 -2.52
CA LEU A 408 -35.87 -8.84 -2.49
C LEU A 408 -35.34 -7.63 -3.28
N ASN A 409 -34.04 -7.32 -3.12
CA ASN A 409 -33.44 -6.22 -3.87
C ASN A 409 -33.34 -6.52 -5.39
N LYS A 410 -33.24 -7.79 -5.76
CA LYS A 410 -33.20 -8.22 -7.16
C LYS A 410 -34.57 -8.19 -7.80
N GLU A 411 -35.61 -8.59 -7.07
CA GLU A 411 -37.00 -8.48 -7.51
C GLU A 411 -37.37 -7.03 -7.77
N PHE A 412 -37.06 -6.13 -6.83
CA PHE A 412 -37.24 -4.69 -7.03
C PHE A 412 -36.53 -4.18 -8.29
N ALA A 413 -35.30 -4.64 -8.54
CA ALA A 413 -34.55 -4.25 -9.73
C ALA A 413 -35.24 -4.70 -11.02
N LEU A 414 -35.75 -5.94 -11.06
CA LEU A 414 -36.48 -6.47 -12.21
C LEU A 414 -37.80 -5.73 -12.45
N GLU A 415 -38.54 -5.40 -11.38
CA GLU A 415 -39.79 -4.64 -11.46
C GLU A 415 -39.61 -3.24 -12.05
N HIS A 416 -38.47 -2.61 -11.77
CA HIS A 416 -38.14 -1.25 -12.22
C HIS A 416 -37.16 -1.20 -13.39
N ASN A 417 -36.93 -2.33 -14.08
CA ASN A 417 -36.01 -2.45 -15.22
C ASN A 417 -34.55 -2.02 -14.95
N ILE A 418 -34.09 -2.11 -13.69
CA ILE A 418 -32.69 -1.90 -13.33
C ILE A 418 -31.85 -3.10 -13.82
N PRO A 419 -30.73 -2.89 -14.55
CA PRO A 419 -29.86 -3.98 -15.00
C PRO A 419 -29.31 -4.84 -13.84
N VAL A 420 -29.44 -6.16 -13.97
CA VAL A 420 -29.05 -7.13 -12.92
C VAL A 420 -27.81 -7.97 -13.28
N ASP A 421 -27.20 -7.76 -14.44
CA ASP A 421 -26.13 -8.58 -15.01
C ASP A 421 -24.75 -7.89 -15.04
N MET A 422 -24.64 -6.70 -14.43
CA MET A 422 -23.40 -5.92 -14.34
C MET A 422 -22.26 -6.65 -13.61
N GLY A 423 -22.59 -7.61 -12.74
CA GLY A 423 -21.61 -8.45 -12.03
C GLY A 423 -20.74 -7.71 -11.01
N TYR A 424 -21.17 -6.51 -10.60
CA TYR A 424 -20.52 -5.67 -9.58
C TYR A 424 -21.48 -5.42 -8.42
N ALA A 425 -20.97 -5.45 -7.19
CA ALA A 425 -21.72 -5.10 -5.99
C ALA A 425 -20.81 -4.45 -4.96
N VAL A 426 -21.38 -3.64 -4.07
CA VAL A 426 -20.72 -3.11 -2.89
C VAL A 426 -21.59 -3.43 -1.69
N ALA A 427 -21.01 -3.97 -0.63
CA ALA A 427 -21.74 -4.19 0.62
C ALA A 427 -21.88 -2.88 1.41
N PRO A 428 -23.01 -2.64 2.09
CA PRO A 428 -23.15 -1.52 3.01
C PRO A 428 -21.98 -1.44 3.98
N HIS A 429 -21.41 -0.23 4.10
CA HIS A 429 -20.25 0.04 4.95
C HIS A 429 -19.01 -0.83 4.66
N HIS A 430 -18.92 -1.43 3.47
CA HIS A 430 -17.89 -2.40 3.07
C HIS A 430 -17.78 -3.66 3.94
N SER A 431 -18.77 -3.87 4.82
CA SER A 431 -18.76 -4.96 5.77
C SER A 431 -18.81 -6.32 5.05
N GLY A 432 -18.00 -7.26 5.53
CA GLY A 432 -17.91 -8.61 4.99
C GLY A 432 -17.10 -8.75 3.70
N VAL A 433 -16.73 -7.65 3.03
CA VAL A 433 -15.76 -7.67 1.92
C VAL A 433 -14.37 -7.89 2.48
N TYR A 434 -13.99 -7.04 3.44
CA TYR A 434 -12.81 -7.21 4.28
C TYR A 434 -13.06 -6.58 5.68
N PRO A 435 -12.84 -7.29 6.80
CA PRO A 435 -12.52 -8.72 6.88
C PRO A 435 -13.58 -9.60 6.17
N VAL A 436 -13.12 -10.66 5.53
CA VAL A 436 -13.98 -11.51 4.70
C VAL A 436 -15.06 -12.17 5.55
N HIS A 437 -16.29 -12.15 5.04
CA HIS A 437 -17.42 -12.92 5.54
C HIS A 437 -17.88 -13.87 4.43
N LEU A 438 -17.58 -15.17 4.56
CA LEU A 438 -17.76 -16.15 3.47
C LEU A 438 -19.20 -16.20 2.93
N GLN A 439 -20.19 -16.11 3.81
CA GLN A 439 -21.62 -16.12 3.45
C GLN A 439 -21.97 -14.99 2.48
N LEU A 440 -21.33 -13.81 2.58
CA LEU A 440 -21.52 -12.70 1.63
C LEU A 440 -21.08 -13.09 0.22
N TYR A 441 -19.89 -13.66 0.07
CA TYR A 441 -19.34 -14.07 -1.23
C TYR A 441 -20.14 -15.22 -1.86
N GLU A 442 -20.72 -16.09 -1.05
CA GLU A 442 -21.61 -17.16 -1.51
C GLU A 442 -22.96 -16.61 -1.97
N ALA A 443 -23.60 -15.77 -1.16
CA ALA A 443 -24.87 -15.15 -1.49
C ALA A 443 -24.78 -14.27 -2.75
N TRP A 444 -23.72 -13.47 -2.87
CA TRP A 444 -23.46 -12.65 -4.05
C TRP A 444 -23.32 -13.45 -5.34
N ARG A 445 -22.63 -14.60 -5.32
CA ARG A 445 -22.52 -15.47 -6.48
C ARG A 445 -23.85 -16.13 -6.82
N ARG A 446 -24.58 -16.61 -5.81
CA ARG A 446 -25.85 -17.33 -5.98
C ARG A 446 -26.97 -16.43 -6.52
N VAL A 447 -27.14 -15.24 -5.96
CA VAL A 447 -28.28 -14.37 -6.28
C VAL A 447 -27.97 -13.44 -7.46
N TRP A 448 -26.79 -12.82 -7.46
CA TRP A 448 -26.45 -11.71 -8.38
C TRP A 448 -25.37 -12.07 -9.41
N ASN A 449 -24.76 -13.26 -9.32
CA ASN A 449 -23.61 -13.64 -10.15
C ASN A 449 -22.46 -12.60 -10.09
N ILE A 450 -22.20 -12.06 -8.89
CA ILE A 450 -21.15 -11.05 -8.70
C ILE A 450 -19.78 -11.66 -8.99
N ARG A 451 -18.98 -10.90 -9.74
CA ARG A 451 -17.58 -11.21 -10.06
C ARG A 451 -16.63 -10.12 -9.58
N VAL A 452 -17.13 -8.92 -9.29
CA VAL A 452 -16.34 -7.78 -8.84
C VAL A 452 -17.00 -7.11 -7.64
N THR A 453 -16.19 -6.68 -6.69
CA THR A 453 -16.60 -5.75 -5.62
C THR A 453 -15.47 -4.77 -5.35
N SER A 454 -15.70 -3.82 -4.44
CA SER A 454 -14.68 -2.88 -4.00
C SER A 454 -14.74 -2.64 -2.49
N THR A 455 -13.60 -2.29 -1.92
CA THR A 455 -13.50 -1.93 -0.49
C THR A 455 -12.40 -0.91 -0.25
N GLU A 456 -12.59 -0.08 0.76
CA GLU A 456 -11.53 0.79 1.28
C GLU A 456 -10.75 0.16 2.45
N GLU A 457 -11.18 -1.00 2.94
CA GLU A 457 -10.68 -1.60 4.19
C GLU A 457 -9.40 -2.43 3.97
N TYR A 458 -9.14 -2.94 2.76
CA TYR A 458 -8.06 -3.90 2.52
C TYR A 458 -6.75 -3.28 1.96
N PRO A 459 -5.57 -3.69 2.46
CA PRO A 459 -5.35 -4.48 3.67
C PRO A 459 -5.53 -3.66 4.95
N HIS A 460 -5.52 -2.32 4.83
CA HIS A 460 -5.74 -1.37 5.90
C HIS A 460 -6.57 -0.20 5.36
N LEU A 461 -7.44 0.36 6.21
CA LEU A 461 -8.20 1.58 5.90
C LEU A 461 -7.28 2.78 5.67
N LYS A 462 -6.22 2.90 6.48
CA LYS A 462 -5.24 3.99 6.43
C LYS A 462 -3.79 3.47 6.55
N PRO A 463 -2.83 4.13 5.89
CA PRO A 463 -3.01 5.17 4.89
C PRO A 463 -3.57 4.61 3.56
N ALA A 464 -4.33 5.41 2.81
CA ALA A 464 -5.03 4.96 1.60
C ALA A 464 -4.10 4.43 0.50
N ARG A 465 -2.85 4.93 0.42
CA ARG A 465 -1.83 4.46 -0.52
C ARG A 465 -1.37 3.02 -0.33
N TYR A 466 -1.73 2.38 0.79
CA TYR A 466 -1.48 0.95 1.01
C TYR A 466 -2.64 0.06 0.61
N ARG A 467 -3.79 0.63 0.24
CA ARG A 467 -4.95 -0.12 -0.23
C ARG A 467 -4.59 -0.90 -1.49
N LYS A 468 -5.07 -2.14 -1.57
CA LYS A 468 -4.75 -3.07 -2.66
C LYS A 468 -6.00 -3.82 -3.12
N GLY A 469 -5.93 -4.43 -4.28
CA GLY A 469 -6.91 -5.42 -4.69
C GLY A 469 -6.55 -6.81 -4.15
N PHE A 470 -7.49 -7.74 -4.22
CA PHE A 470 -7.26 -9.17 -4.04
C PHE A 470 -8.35 -9.98 -4.74
N ILE A 471 -8.09 -11.27 -4.96
CA ILE A 471 -9.10 -12.21 -5.46
C ILE A 471 -9.40 -13.22 -4.36
N HIS A 472 -10.68 -13.36 -4.03
CA HIS A 472 -11.15 -14.38 -3.09
C HIS A 472 -12.45 -14.99 -3.60
N ASN A 473 -12.58 -16.32 -3.53
CA ASN A 473 -13.77 -17.03 -3.97
C ASN A 473 -14.22 -16.66 -5.41
N ASN A 474 -13.25 -16.47 -6.31
CA ASN A 474 -13.44 -16.03 -7.70
C ASN A 474 -14.10 -14.65 -7.88
N ILE A 475 -14.15 -13.84 -6.82
CA ILE A 475 -14.57 -12.43 -6.87
C ILE A 475 -13.31 -11.56 -6.80
N MET A 476 -13.20 -10.64 -7.75
CA MET A 476 -12.16 -9.62 -7.84
C MET A 476 -12.55 -8.44 -6.93
N VAL A 477 -11.74 -8.18 -5.91
CA VAL A 477 -11.93 -7.06 -4.98
C VAL A 477 -10.98 -5.93 -5.39
N LEU A 478 -11.51 -4.75 -5.67
CA LEU A 478 -10.75 -3.57 -6.07
C LEU A 478 -10.58 -2.58 -4.90
N PRO A 479 -9.43 -1.89 -4.81
CA PRO A 479 -9.24 -0.86 -3.79
C PRO A 479 -10.06 0.38 -4.14
N ARG A 480 -10.88 0.84 -3.18
CA ARG A 480 -11.71 2.04 -3.31
C ARG A 480 -11.04 3.24 -2.63
N GLN A 481 -11.26 4.44 -3.17
CA GLN A 481 -10.70 5.71 -2.69
C GLN A 481 -11.79 6.60 -2.08
N THR A 482 -11.38 7.38 -1.08
CA THR A 482 -12.19 8.46 -0.53
C THR A 482 -11.97 9.74 -1.32
N CYS A 483 -12.99 10.60 -1.40
CA CYS A 483 -12.90 11.90 -2.08
C CYS A 483 -13.07 13.12 -1.15
N GLY A 484 -13.08 12.90 0.17
CA GLY A 484 -13.31 13.96 1.17
C GLY A 484 -14.78 14.35 1.36
N LEU A 485 -15.70 13.72 0.62
CA LEU A 485 -17.14 13.88 0.79
C LEU A 485 -17.69 12.75 1.66
N PHE A 486 -18.24 13.09 2.82
CA PHE A 486 -18.92 12.14 3.71
C PHE A 486 -20.44 12.27 3.56
N THR A 487 -21.20 11.31 4.07
CA THR A 487 -22.68 11.30 3.97
C THR A 487 -23.36 12.54 4.54
N HIS A 488 -22.75 13.20 5.53
CA HIS A 488 -23.24 14.43 6.15
C HIS A 488 -22.65 15.70 5.51
N THR A 489 -21.68 15.57 4.60
CA THR A 489 -21.06 16.70 3.90
C THR A 489 -21.91 17.05 2.68
N ILE A 490 -22.95 17.85 2.91
CA ILE A 490 -23.96 18.20 1.88
C ILE A 490 -24.01 19.69 1.55
N TYR A 491 -23.49 20.56 2.41
CA TYR A 491 -23.41 22.01 2.18
C TYR A 491 -21.96 22.48 2.07
N TYR A 492 -21.67 23.33 1.10
CA TYR A 492 -20.30 23.76 0.80
C TYR A 492 -19.67 24.53 1.98
N LYS A 493 -20.47 25.39 2.63
CA LYS A 493 -20.06 26.18 3.79
C LYS A 493 -19.74 25.35 5.03
N GLU A 494 -20.28 24.14 5.11
CA GLU A 494 -20.15 23.24 6.25
C GLU A 494 -19.12 22.11 6.01
N TYR A 495 -18.42 22.16 4.88
CA TYR A 495 -17.36 21.20 4.59
C TYR A 495 -16.34 21.15 5.75
N PRO A 496 -15.89 19.96 6.19
CA PRO A 496 -14.92 19.85 7.28
C PRO A 496 -13.62 20.65 7.01
N GLY A 497 -13.32 21.62 7.89
CA GLY A 497 -12.20 22.55 7.68
C GLY A 497 -12.51 23.76 6.81
N GLY A 498 -13.75 23.87 6.32
CA GLY A 498 -14.27 24.97 5.51
C GLY A 498 -14.16 24.74 3.99
N PRO A 499 -14.87 25.55 3.18
CA PRO A 499 -14.93 25.40 1.72
C PRO A 499 -13.57 25.31 1.02
N LYS A 500 -12.59 26.08 1.52
CA LYS A 500 -11.24 26.14 0.95
C LYS A 500 -10.49 24.81 1.04
N GLU A 501 -10.80 23.95 2.00
CA GLU A 501 -10.15 22.64 2.11
C GLU A 501 -10.62 21.67 1.02
N LEU A 502 -11.89 21.73 0.60
CA LEU A 502 -12.37 20.99 -0.56
C LEU A 502 -11.65 21.47 -1.83
N ASP A 503 -11.62 22.78 -2.05
CA ASP A 503 -10.93 23.38 -3.20
C ASP A 503 -9.44 23.02 -3.24
N LYS A 504 -8.77 23.04 -2.09
CA LYS A 504 -7.37 22.64 -1.95
C LYS A 504 -7.16 21.17 -2.27
N SER A 505 -8.05 20.28 -1.84
CA SER A 505 -8.00 18.86 -2.19
C SER A 505 -8.10 18.63 -3.70
N ILE A 506 -9.00 19.36 -4.37
CA ILE A 506 -9.24 19.32 -5.82
C ILE A 506 -8.07 19.94 -6.61
N ARG A 507 -7.55 21.08 -6.16
CA ARG A 507 -6.56 21.91 -6.89
C ARG A 507 -5.14 21.63 -6.40
N GLY A 508 -4.63 20.44 -6.71
CA GLY A 508 -3.26 20.06 -6.40
C GLY A 508 -3.05 19.33 -5.06
N GLY A 509 -4.12 19.17 -4.26
CA GLY A 509 -4.12 18.44 -2.99
C GLY A 509 -4.36 16.94 -3.12
N GLU A 510 -4.96 16.35 -2.09
CA GLU A 510 -5.06 14.88 -1.95
C GLU A 510 -5.84 14.21 -3.09
N LEU A 511 -7.03 14.75 -3.44
CA LEU A 511 -7.85 14.18 -4.50
C LEU A 511 -7.16 14.25 -5.86
N PHE A 512 -6.50 15.38 -6.15
CA PHE A 512 -5.66 15.54 -7.34
C PHE A 512 -4.53 14.49 -7.39
N LEU A 513 -3.78 14.34 -6.30
CA LEU A 513 -2.65 13.40 -6.22
C LEU A 513 -3.11 11.95 -6.31
N THR A 514 -4.30 11.65 -5.79
CA THR A 514 -4.89 10.31 -5.90
C THR A 514 -5.05 9.92 -7.36
N VAL A 515 -5.63 10.78 -8.20
CA VAL A 515 -5.74 10.50 -9.65
C VAL A 515 -4.38 10.59 -10.35
N LEU A 516 -3.49 11.47 -9.90
CA LEU A 516 -2.16 11.61 -10.49
C LEU A 516 -1.34 10.32 -10.36
N LEU A 517 -1.34 9.71 -9.18
CA LEU A 517 -0.44 8.61 -8.82
C LEU A 517 -1.06 7.22 -8.97
N ASN A 518 -2.39 7.11 -9.02
CA ASN A 518 -3.07 5.81 -9.18
C ASN A 518 -3.58 5.62 -10.62
N PRO A 519 -3.13 4.57 -11.35
CA PRO A 519 -3.65 4.26 -12.70
C PRO A 519 -5.16 3.98 -12.76
N ILE A 520 -5.74 3.55 -11.64
CA ILE A 520 -7.15 3.24 -11.47
C ILE A 520 -7.62 3.87 -10.15
N SER A 521 -8.73 4.60 -10.19
CA SER A 521 -9.38 5.21 -9.03
C SER A 521 -10.89 4.98 -9.08
N ILE A 522 -11.43 4.32 -8.06
CA ILE A 522 -12.84 4.10 -7.80
C ILE A 522 -13.21 4.95 -6.59
N PHE A 523 -13.91 6.05 -6.80
CA PHE A 523 -14.30 6.95 -5.72
C PHE A 523 -15.63 6.53 -5.10
N MET A 524 -15.65 6.50 -3.77
CA MET A 524 -16.88 6.38 -3.00
C MET A 524 -17.51 7.75 -2.79
N THR A 525 -18.78 7.86 -3.17
CA THR A 525 -19.70 8.94 -2.81
C THR A 525 -21.06 8.37 -2.43
N HIS A 526 -21.96 9.19 -1.91
CA HIS A 526 -23.29 8.76 -1.50
C HIS A 526 -24.35 9.67 -2.12
N LEU A 527 -25.59 9.19 -2.23
CA LEU A 527 -26.74 9.95 -2.76
C LEU A 527 -26.83 11.37 -2.19
N SER A 528 -26.60 11.54 -0.89
CA SER A 528 -26.68 12.85 -0.22
C SER A 528 -25.67 13.87 -0.74
N ASN A 529 -24.54 13.44 -1.30
CA ASN A 529 -23.54 14.35 -1.89
C ASN A 529 -24.02 14.98 -3.20
N TYR A 530 -25.12 14.50 -3.76
CA TYR A 530 -25.71 14.96 -5.03
C TYR A 530 -27.04 15.69 -4.83
N GLY A 531 -27.59 15.70 -3.61
CA GLY A 531 -28.66 16.63 -3.21
C GLY A 531 -28.11 17.98 -2.76
N ASN A 532 -29.00 18.91 -2.43
CA ASN A 532 -28.67 20.23 -1.85
C ASN A 532 -27.63 21.02 -2.68
N ASP A 533 -26.42 21.28 -2.15
CA ASP A 533 -25.35 22.03 -2.85
C ASP A 533 -24.63 21.19 -3.92
N ARG A 534 -24.96 19.90 -4.07
CA ARG A 534 -24.43 18.99 -5.11
C ARG A 534 -22.90 18.91 -5.11
N LEU A 535 -22.31 18.75 -3.92
CA LEU A 535 -20.86 18.75 -3.75
C LEU A 535 -20.15 17.67 -4.57
N GLY A 536 -20.79 16.51 -4.80
CA GLY A 536 -20.27 15.46 -5.68
C GLY A 536 -20.05 15.98 -7.11
N LEU A 537 -21.05 16.67 -7.67
CA LEU A 537 -20.97 17.26 -9.01
C LEU A 537 -19.88 18.34 -9.08
N TYR A 538 -19.87 19.25 -8.10
CA TYR A 538 -18.85 20.29 -8.00
C TYR A 538 -17.44 19.69 -8.00
N THR A 539 -17.22 18.69 -7.14
CA THR A 539 -15.90 18.10 -6.91
C THR A 539 -15.33 17.48 -8.18
N PHE A 540 -16.07 16.59 -8.85
CA PHE A 540 -15.53 15.86 -9.99
C PHE A 540 -15.37 16.72 -11.25
N VAL A 541 -16.26 17.70 -11.49
CA VAL A 541 -16.11 18.62 -12.62
C VAL A 541 -14.85 19.46 -12.46
N HIS A 542 -14.62 20.03 -11.28
CA HIS A 542 -13.45 20.86 -11.02
C HIS A 542 -12.16 20.04 -11.01
N LEU A 543 -12.19 18.82 -10.48
CA LEU A 543 -11.05 17.89 -10.52
C LEU A 543 -10.66 17.55 -11.96
N ALA A 544 -11.62 17.12 -12.78
CA ALA A 544 -11.37 16.73 -14.16
C ALA A 544 -10.87 17.91 -15.01
N SER A 545 -11.44 19.10 -14.81
CA SER A 545 -11.00 20.34 -15.45
C SER A 545 -9.56 20.71 -15.06
N PHE A 546 -9.24 20.63 -13.76
CA PHE A 546 -7.91 20.95 -13.25
C PHE A 546 -6.85 19.95 -13.77
N LEU A 547 -7.14 18.65 -13.72
CA LEU A 547 -6.28 17.61 -14.29
C LEU A 547 -6.01 17.84 -15.77
N ARG A 548 -7.05 18.14 -16.56
CA ARG A 548 -6.92 18.42 -18.01
C ARG A 548 -6.05 19.64 -18.27
N SER A 549 -6.16 20.67 -17.44
CA SER A 549 -5.43 21.94 -17.60
C SER A 549 -3.94 21.77 -17.33
N TRP A 550 -3.58 20.98 -16.32
CA TRP A 550 -2.21 20.91 -15.81
C TRP A 550 -1.46 19.63 -16.17
N THR A 551 -2.12 18.64 -16.76
CA THR A 551 -1.50 17.35 -17.07
C THR A 551 -1.85 16.84 -18.46
N ASN A 552 -0.97 15.97 -18.99
CA ASN A 552 -1.16 15.19 -20.21
C ASN A 552 -1.92 13.87 -19.96
N LEU A 553 -2.57 13.73 -18.80
CA LEU A 553 -3.32 12.53 -18.46
C LEU A 553 -4.51 12.33 -19.40
N LYS A 554 -4.78 11.07 -19.71
CA LYS A 554 -5.95 10.62 -20.47
C LYS A 554 -6.91 9.93 -19.53
N LEU A 555 -7.97 10.62 -19.14
CA LEU A 555 -8.97 10.11 -18.21
C LEU A 555 -10.02 9.28 -18.96
N ARG A 556 -10.35 8.10 -18.44
CA ARG A 556 -11.33 7.18 -19.03
C ARG A 556 -12.16 6.51 -17.94
N THR A 557 -13.37 6.09 -18.26
CA THR A 557 -14.17 5.21 -17.42
C THR A 557 -14.33 3.87 -18.13
N LEU A 558 -14.24 2.77 -17.37
CA LEU A 558 -14.49 1.41 -17.84
C LEU A 558 -15.57 0.78 -16.97
N PRO A 559 -16.42 -0.11 -17.52
CA PRO A 559 -17.33 -0.91 -16.74
C PRO A 559 -16.58 -1.69 -15.64
N PRO A 560 -17.16 -1.88 -14.44
CA PRO A 560 -16.46 -2.46 -13.29
C PRO A 560 -15.73 -3.78 -13.58
N LEU A 561 -16.31 -4.68 -14.38
CA LEU A 561 -15.67 -5.94 -14.75
C LEU A 561 -14.40 -5.76 -15.61
N GLN A 562 -14.47 -4.88 -16.60
CA GLN A 562 -13.31 -4.57 -17.45
C GLN A 562 -12.24 -3.83 -16.65
N LEU A 563 -12.66 -2.93 -15.75
CA LEU A 563 -11.77 -2.22 -14.84
C LEU A 563 -11.03 -3.19 -13.92
N ALA A 564 -11.73 -4.20 -13.38
CA ALA A 564 -11.13 -5.23 -12.54
C ALA A 564 -10.08 -6.06 -13.27
N HIS A 565 -10.39 -6.52 -14.49
CA HIS A 565 -9.42 -7.22 -15.30
C HIS A 565 -8.18 -6.37 -15.60
N LYS A 566 -8.38 -5.08 -15.89
CA LYS A 566 -7.28 -4.14 -16.09
C LYS A 566 -6.44 -3.94 -14.82
N TYR A 567 -7.08 -3.86 -13.66
CA TYR A 567 -6.38 -3.77 -12.37
C TYR A 567 -5.43 -4.95 -12.16
N PHE A 568 -5.91 -6.18 -12.30
CA PHE A 568 -5.09 -7.39 -12.11
C PHE A 568 -4.18 -7.74 -13.30
N GLN A 569 -4.24 -6.97 -14.39
CA GLN A 569 -3.21 -6.94 -15.43
C GLN A 569 -2.06 -6.00 -15.04
N LEU A 570 -2.38 -4.85 -14.44
CA LEU A 570 -1.39 -3.89 -13.96
C LEU A 570 -0.68 -4.37 -12.68
N PHE A 571 -1.41 -5.07 -11.80
CA PHE A 571 -0.94 -5.53 -10.49
C PHE A 571 -1.14 -7.04 -10.31
N PRO A 572 -0.45 -7.90 -11.10
CA PRO A 572 -0.63 -9.36 -11.05
C PRO A 572 -0.28 -9.97 -9.68
N GLU A 573 0.65 -9.38 -8.95
CA GLU A 573 1.06 -9.80 -7.61
C GLU A 573 -0.04 -9.61 -6.55
N GLN A 574 -0.98 -8.71 -6.81
CA GLN A 574 -2.09 -8.41 -5.90
C GLN A 574 -3.27 -9.36 -6.06
N ARG A 575 -3.22 -10.34 -6.98
CA ARG A 575 -4.27 -11.36 -7.09
C ARG A 575 -4.40 -12.19 -5.80
N ASN A 576 -3.27 -12.46 -5.16
CA ASN A 576 -3.24 -13.27 -3.95
C ASN A 576 -3.46 -12.39 -2.72
N PRO A 577 -4.44 -12.73 -1.85
CA PRO A 577 -4.66 -11.97 -0.63
C PRO A 577 -3.46 -12.09 0.32
N LEU A 578 -3.35 -11.13 1.23
CA LEU A 578 -2.46 -11.10 2.38
C LEU A 578 -3.33 -10.74 3.59
N TRP A 579 -3.82 -11.77 4.26
CA TRP A 579 -4.72 -11.64 5.40
C TRP A 579 -4.02 -10.92 6.55
N GLN A 580 -4.47 -9.71 6.86
CA GLN A 580 -4.06 -8.99 8.06
C GLN A 580 -4.84 -9.51 9.26
N ASN A 581 -4.34 -9.24 10.45
CA ASN A 581 -5.08 -9.43 11.69
C ASN A 581 -6.29 -8.46 11.74
N PRO A 582 -7.54 -8.96 11.70
CA PRO A 582 -8.73 -8.09 11.81
C PRO A 582 -8.80 -7.29 13.11
N CYS A 583 -8.02 -7.69 14.12
CA CYS A 583 -8.10 -7.15 15.47
C CYS A 583 -7.14 -6.00 15.74
N ASP A 584 -6.14 -5.80 14.87
CA ASP A 584 -5.20 -4.70 15.01
C ASP A 584 -5.79 -3.36 14.50
N ASP A 585 -6.96 -3.40 13.85
CA ASP A 585 -7.71 -2.23 13.43
C ASP A 585 -9.11 -2.23 14.06
N LYS A 586 -9.48 -1.12 14.73
CA LYS A 586 -10.77 -0.97 15.40
C LYS A 586 -11.93 -1.09 14.42
N ARG A 587 -11.82 -0.48 13.23
CA ARG A 587 -12.87 -0.51 12.21
C ARG A 587 -13.09 -1.93 11.71
N HIS A 588 -12.01 -2.66 11.41
CA HIS A 588 -12.12 -4.05 10.99
C HIS A 588 -12.80 -4.91 12.05
N LYS A 589 -12.46 -4.74 13.32
CA LYS A 589 -13.12 -5.45 14.44
C LYS A 589 -14.61 -5.12 14.54
N ASP A 590 -14.98 -3.84 14.38
CA ASP A 590 -16.36 -3.37 14.49
C ASP A 590 -17.27 -3.93 13.37
N ILE A 591 -16.72 -4.21 12.18
CA ILE A 591 -17.46 -4.76 11.02
C ILE A 591 -17.21 -6.27 10.79
N TRP A 592 -16.61 -6.94 11.77
CA TRP A 592 -16.42 -8.39 11.77
C TRP A 592 -17.58 -9.07 12.50
N SER A 593 -17.86 -10.34 12.18
CA SER A 593 -18.94 -11.07 12.85
C SER A 593 -18.65 -11.21 14.35
N LYS A 594 -19.66 -10.98 15.20
CA LYS A 594 -19.55 -11.10 16.66
C LYS A 594 -19.24 -12.52 17.15
N GLU A 595 -19.46 -13.53 16.30
CA GLU A 595 -19.12 -14.92 16.58
C GLU A 595 -17.62 -15.21 16.44
N LYS A 596 -16.87 -14.26 15.89
CA LYS A 596 -15.43 -14.38 15.66
C LYS A 596 -14.67 -13.57 16.70
N THR A 597 -13.60 -14.16 17.23
CA THR A 597 -12.72 -13.51 18.19
C THR A 597 -11.25 -13.76 17.83
N CYS A 598 -10.42 -12.74 18.09
CA CYS A 598 -8.97 -12.79 17.97
C CYS A 598 -8.37 -13.85 18.90
N ASP A 599 -9.04 -14.09 20.03
CA ASP A 599 -8.59 -15.07 21.02
C ASP A 599 -8.63 -16.49 20.47
N ARG A 600 -9.32 -16.73 19.34
CA ARG A 600 -9.36 -18.00 18.61
C ARG A 600 -8.12 -18.23 17.73
N LEU A 601 -7.30 -17.22 17.50
CA LEU A 601 -6.06 -17.35 16.72
C LEU A 601 -4.90 -17.87 17.60
N PRO A 602 -3.97 -18.66 17.05
CA PRO A 602 -2.86 -19.18 17.83
C PRO A 602 -1.90 -18.07 18.26
N LYS A 603 -1.47 -18.13 19.52
CA LYS A 603 -0.48 -17.20 20.12
C LYS A 603 0.95 -17.59 19.76
N PHE A 604 1.19 -18.81 19.31
CA PHE A 604 2.49 -19.25 18.85
C PHE A 604 2.40 -20.38 17.82
N MET A 605 3.50 -20.61 17.09
CA MET A 605 3.59 -21.64 16.07
C MET A 605 4.90 -22.42 16.18
N VAL A 606 4.81 -23.74 16.02
CA VAL A 606 5.97 -24.62 15.82
C VAL A 606 6.19 -24.82 14.33
N VAL A 607 7.19 -24.15 13.77
CA VAL A 607 7.32 -23.97 12.31
C VAL A 607 8.14 -25.06 11.62
N GLY A 608 8.82 -25.92 12.38
CA GLY A 608 9.64 -27.01 11.84
C GLY A 608 11.13 -26.86 12.16
N PRO A 609 12.03 -27.23 11.23
CA PRO A 609 11.76 -27.99 10.00
C PRO A 609 11.29 -29.43 10.28
N GLN A 610 10.93 -30.15 9.21
CA GLN A 610 10.57 -31.57 9.33
C GLN A 610 11.72 -32.41 9.89
N LYS A 611 11.37 -33.49 10.59
CA LYS A 611 12.27 -34.54 11.08
C LYS A 611 13.19 -34.14 12.24
N THR A 612 12.93 -33.02 12.90
CA THR A 612 13.74 -32.50 14.03
C THR A 612 13.16 -32.77 15.42
N GLY A 613 12.00 -33.43 15.50
CA GLY A 613 11.33 -33.72 16.78
C GLY A 613 10.04 -32.91 17.02
N THR A 614 9.56 -32.18 16.01
CA THR A 614 8.35 -31.32 16.09
C THR A 614 7.11 -32.01 16.66
N THR A 615 6.87 -33.29 16.36
CA THR A 615 5.71 -34.03 16.90
C THR A 615 5.91 -34.41 18.38
N ALA A 616 7.15 -34.61 18.83
CA ALA A 616 7.44 -34.81 20.25
C ALA A 616 7.15 -33.53 21.03
N LEU A 617 7.68 -32.39 20.56
CA LEU A 617 7.38 -31.08 21.15
C LEU A 617 5.88 -30.79 21.19
N TYR A 618 5.16 -31.05 20.09
CA TYR A 618 3.70 -30.91 20.02
C TYR A 618 2.99 -31.71 21.12
N LEU A 619 3.36 -32.98 21.33
CA LEU A 619 2.73 -33.79 22.38
C LEU A 619 3.10 -33.32 23.78
N PHE A 620 4.33 -32.87 24.01
CA PHE A 620 4.73 -32.35 25.31
C PHE A 620 3.99 -31.05 25.63
N LEU A 621 3.85 -30.14 24.66
CA LEU A 621 3.05 -28.91 24.82
C LEU A 621 1.61 -29.21 25.24
N LEU A 622 0.98 -30.23 24.66
CA LEU A 622 -0.39 -30.65 25.00
C LEU A 622 -0.55 -31.23 26.42
N MET A 623 0.56 -31.54 27.11
CA MET A 623 0.49 -31.97 28.51
C MET A 623 0.23 -30.79 29.46
N HIS A 624 0.48 -29.56 29.03
CA HIS A 624 0.27 -28.37 29.84
C HIS A 624 -1.22 -27.98 29.85
N PRO A 625 -1.87 -27.81 31.02
CA PRO A 625 -3.31 -27.56 31.12
C PRO A 625 -3.76 -26.27 30.44
N SER A 626 -2.92 -25.22 30.45
CA SER A 626 -3.21 -23.93 29.78
C SER A 626 -2.80 -23.86 28.30
N ILE A 627 -2.32 -24.95 27.67
CA ILE A 627 -1.90 -24.96 26.27
C ILE A 627 -2.80 -25.90 25.47
N SER A 628 -3.45 -25.34 24.44
CA SER A 628 -4.36 -26.07 23.56
C SER A 628 -3.83 -26.05 22.14
N SER A 629 -3.98 -27.14 21.39
CA SER A 629 -3.60 -27.17 19.98
C SER A 629 -4.81 -27.14 19.06
N ASN A 630 -4.55 -27.00 17.76
CA ASN A 630 -5.56 -27.14 16.73
C ASN A 630 -6.20 -28.54 16.71
N PHE A 631 -7.45 -28.61 16.25
CA PHE A 631 -8.11 -29.84 15.86
C PHE A 631 -7.34 -30.52 14.71
N PRO A 632 -7.30 -31.85 14.67
CA PRO A 632 -6.58 -32.57 13.64
C PRO A 632 -7.28 -32.46 12.28
N SER A 633 -6.48 -32.29 11.23
CA SER A 633 -6.91 -32.38 9.85
C SER A 633 -6.98 -33.85 9.40
N PRO A 634 -8.04 -34.27 8.68
CA PRO A 634 -8.09 -35.63 8.12
C PRO A 634 -7.01 -35.88 7.05
N LYS A 635 -6.42 -34.82 6.48
CA LYS A 635 -5.39 -34.92 5.41
C LYS A 635 -3.98 -34.72 5.92
N THR A 636 -3.81 -33.82 6.90
CA THR A 636 -2.50 -33.35 7.38
C THR A 636 -2.26 -33.65 8.85
N TYR A 637 -3.16 -34.43 9.46
CA TYR A 637 -3.09 -34.91 10.85
C TYR A 637 -2.94 -33.74 11.83
N GLU A 638 -1.88 -33.70 12.62
CA GLU A 638 -1.65 -32.62 13.59
C GLU A 638 -1.37 -31.25 12.93
N GLU A 639 -1.04 -31.20 11.64
CA GLU A 639 -0.64 -29.96 10.95
C GLU A 639 -1.82 -29.29 10.24
N VAL A 640 -1.91 -27.95 10.35
CA VAL A 640 -2.92 -27.16 9.63
C VAL A 640 -2.47 -26.85 8.20
N GLN A 641 -1.17 -26.57 8.01
CA GLN A 641 -0.56 -26.22 6.72
C GLN A 641 -1.30 -25.08 5.99
N PHE A 642 -1.71 -24.05 6.73
CA PHE A 642 -2.42 -22.90 6.21
C PHE A 642 -1.51 -22.01 5.36
N PHE A 643 -0.43 -21.50 5.95
CA PHE A 643 0.39 -20.45 5.33
C PHE A 643 1.25 -20.90 4.13
N ASN A 644 1.58 -22.20 4.04
CA ASN A 644 2.52 -22.74 3.04
C ASN A 644 1.84 -23.46 1.87
N THR A 645 0.51 -23.56 1.84
CA THR A 645 -0.23 -24.29 0.79
C THR A 645 -1.36 -23.45 0.20
N ASN A 646 -2.10 -24.03 -0.74
CA ASN A 646 -3.31 -23.42 -1.29
C ASN A 646 -4.45 -23.28 -0.27
N ASN A 647 -4.33 -23.89 0.93
CA ASN A 647 -5.28 -23.66 2.02
C ASN A 647 -5.33 -22.18 2.43
N TYR A 648 -4.24 -21.43 2.27
CA TYR A 648 -4.20 -19.99 2.57
C TYR A 648 -5.32 -19.20 1.88
N HIS A 649 -5.68 -19.58 0.65
CA HIS A 649 -6.70 -18.88 -0.15
C HIS A 649 -8.14 -19.14 0.32
N LYS A 650 -8.35 -20.11 1.22
CA LYS A 650 -9.66 -20.36 1.85
C LYS A 650 -10.04 -19.30 2.88
N GLY A 651 -9.11 -18.45 3.29
CA GLY A 651 -9.37 -17.31 4.17
C GLY A 651 -9.19 -17.60 5.65
N ILE A 652 -9.35 -16.55 6.46
CA ILE A 652 -9.14 -16.57 7.92
C ILE A 652 -10.16 -17.49 8.61
N ASP A 653 -11.41 -17.52 8.13
CA ASP A 653 -12.47 -18.35 8.70
C ASP A 653 -12.10 -19.83 8.69
N TRP A 654 -11.63 -20.32 7.55
CA TRP A 654 -11.13 -21.70 7.41
C TRP A 654 -9.99 -22.00 8.37
N TYR A 655 -9.11 -21.03 8.64
CA TYR A 655 -8.02 -21.21 9.59
C TYR A 655 -8.53 -21.26 11.04
N MET A 656 -9.47 -20.38 11.40
CA MET A 656 -10.06 -20.33 12.73
C MET A 656 -10.86 -21.58 13.07
N GLU A 657 -11.47 -22.25 12.09
CA GLU A 657 -12.18 -23.53 12.28
C GLU A 657 -11.33 -24.62 12.93
N PHE A 658 -10.00 -24.56 12.76
CA PHE A 658 -9.07 -25.49 13.39
C PHE A 658 -8.89 -25.26 14.89
N PHE A 659 -9.33 -24.13 15.43
CA PHE A 659 -9.10 -23.78 16.83
C PHE A 659 -10.40 -23.82 17.63
N PRO A 660 -10.37 -24.30 18.89
CA PRO A 660 -11.53 -24.25 19.76
C PRO A 660 -11.96 -22.80 20.00
N VAL A 661 -13.26 -22.61 20.24
CA VAL A 661 -13.75 -21.31 20.72
C VAL A 661 -13.26 -21.13 22.16
N PRO A 662 -12.53 -20.04 22.48
CA PRO A 662 -12.05 -19.79 23.83
C PRO A 662 -13.21 -19.78 24.82
N SER A 663 -13.07 -20.47 25.95
CA SER A 663 -13.99 -20.31 27.07
C SER A 663 -13.65 -19.03 27.82
N ASN A 664 -14.65 -18.31 28.35
CA ASN A 664 -14.41 -17.13 29.21
C ASN A 664 -13.65 -17.46 30.52
N VAL A 665 -13.38 -18.75 30.78
CA VAL A 665 -12.88 -19.27 32.05
C VAL A 665 -11.41 -19.68 31.98
N SER A 666 -10.83 -19.90 30.79
CA SER A 666 -9.45 -20.39 30.65
C SER A 666 -8.53 -19.43 29.90
N THR A 667 -7.32 -19.26 30.43
CA THR A 667 -6.21 -18.54 29.81
C THR A 667 -5.53 -19.42 28.75
N ASP A 668 -6.29 -19.90 27.76
CA ASP A 668 -5.75 -20.85 26.78
C ASP A 668 -4.71 -20.18 25.88
N PHE A 669 -3.54 -20.81 25.81
CA PHE A 669 -2.50 -20.55 24.83
C PHE A 669 -2.68 -21.52 23.67
N MET A 670 -3.30 -21.03 22.60
CA MET A 670 -3.47 -21.83 21.39
C MET A 670 -2.22 -21.83 20.52
N PHE A 671 -1.92 -22.97 19.93
CA PHE A 671 -0.83 -23.11 18.97
C PHE A 671 -1.14 -24.09 17.85
N GLU A 672 -0.44 -23.91 16.73
CA GLU A 672 -0.35 -24.94 15.70
C GLU A 672 1.10 -25.39 15.48
N LYS A 673 1.24 -26.56 14.88
CA LYS A 673 2.52 -27.08 14.41
C LYS A 673 2.39 -27.43 12.93
N SER A 674 3.24 -26.84 12.09
CA SER A 674 3.29 -27.15 10.65
C SER A 674 4.74 -27.09 10.19
N ALA A 675 5.39 -28.25 10.08
CA ALA A 675 6.85 -28.31 9.93
C ALA A 675 7.37 -27.82 8.56
N ASN A 676 6.47 -27.65 7.59
CA ASN A 676 6.75 -27.08 6.27
C ASN A 676 6.75 -25.55 6.25
N TYR A 677 6.39 -24.89 7.36
CA TYR A 677 6.44 -23.43 7.47
C TYR A 677 7.89 -22.92 7.46
N PHE A 678 8.82 -23.63 8.11
CA PHE A 678 10.21 -23.21 8.23
C PHE A 678 10.90 -22.96 6.88
N PRO A 679 10.91 -23.91 5.91
CA PRO A 679 11.54 -23.68 4.62
C PRO A 679 10.72 -22.81 3.66
N SER A 680 9.41 -22.62 3.91
CA SER A 680 8.50 -21.90 3.02
C SER A 680 8.87 -20.42 2.89
N GLU A 681 8.98 -19.92 1.65
CA GLU A 681 9.36 -18.53 1.37
C GLU A 681 8.26 -17.53 1.74
N GLU A 682 7.00 -17.87 1.46
CA GLU A 682 5.85 -16.97 1.70
C GLU A 682 5.36 -16.99 3.15
N THR A 683 5.63 -18.07 3.89
CA THR A 683 5.03 -18.28 5.22
C THR A 683 5.38 -17.19 6.23
N PRO A 684 6.65 -16.75 6.40
CA PRO A 684 6.97 -15.68 7.34
C PRO A 684 6.16 -14.41 7.11
N ARG A 685 6.04 -13.97 5.85
CA ARG A 685 5.27 -12.77 5.46
C ARG A 685 3.78 -12.92 5.76
N ARG A 686 3.19 -14.06 5.37
CA ARG A 686 1.76 -14.34 5.58
C ARG A 686 1.40 -14.52 7.05
N ALA A 687 2.28 -15.18 7.81
CA ALA A 687 2.12 -15.37 9.24
C ALA A 687 2.24 -14.05 9.99
N ALA A 688 3.22 -13.20 9.67
CA ALA A 688 3.37 -11.91 10.32
C ALA A 688 2.21 -10.94 10.02
N ALA A 689 1.61 -11.01 8.82
CA ALA A 689 0.43 -10.21 8.50
C ALA A 689 -0.78 -10.58 9.38
N LEU A 690 -1.06 -11.88 9.57
CA LEU A 690 -2.21 -12.34 10.35
C LEU A 690 -1.94 -12.43 11.85
N LEU A 691 -0.72 -12.81 12.23
CA LEU A 691 -0.29 -13.15 13.59
C LEU A 691 1.00 -12.40 13.97
N PRO A 692 1.02 -11.05 13.92
CA PRO A 692 2.25 -10.27 14.13
C PRO A 692 2.86 -10.49 15.52
N LYS A 693 2.02 -10.76 16.53
CA LYS A 693 2.43 -10.96 17.93
C LYS A 693 2.74 -12.41 18.28
N ALA A 694 2.60 -13.34 17.33
CA ALA A 694 2.83 -14.76 17.62
C ALA A 694 4.30 -15.05 17.93
N LYS A 695 4.54 -15.96 18.86
CA LYS A 695 5.87 -16.52 19.10
C LYS A 695 6.16 -17.64 18.10
N ILE A 696 7.40 -17.73 17.62
CA ILE A 696 7.85 -18.70 16.62
C ILE A 696 8.83 -19.66 17.29
N ILE A 697 8.54 -20.96 17.22
CA ILE A 697 9.42 -22.01 17.76
C ILE A 697 9.92 -22.88 16.62
N THR A 698 11.23 -23.06 16.53
CA THR A 698 11.89 -23.95 15.56
C THR A 698 12.86 -24.89 16.26
N LEU A 699 13.08 -26.08 15.72
CA LEU A 699 13.99 -27.08 16.29
C LEU A 699 15.05 -27.49 15.29
N LEU A 700 16.31 -27.48 15.68
CA LEU A 700 17.43 -27.84 14.80
C LEU A 700 18.16 -29.08 15.32
N ILE A 701 18.39 -30.04 14.41
CA ILE A 701 19.32 -31.17 14.60
C ILE A 701 20.40 -31.11 13.51
N ASN A 702 21.42 -31.95 13.59
CA ASN A 702 22.44 -32.05 12.53
C ASN A 702 21.76 -32.17 11.13
N PRO A 703 22.04 -31.26 10.19
CA PRO A 703 21.32 -31.20 8.92
C PRO A 703 21.54 -32.45 8.06
N SER A 704 22.64 -33.18 8.28
CA SER A 704 22.88 -34.48 7.64
C SER A 704 21.89 -35.53 8.13
N ASP A 705 21.73 -35.65 9.45
CA ASP A 705 20.81 -36.61 10.06
C ASP A 705 19.35 -36.25 9.78
N ARG A 706 19.03 -34.94 9.71
CA ARG A 706 17.71 -34.45 9.24
C ARG A 706 17.41 -34.92 7.82
N ALA A 707 18.35 -34.73 6.90
CA ALA A 707 18.20 -35.13 5.50
C ALA A 707 18.01 -36.66 5.36
N TYR A 708 18.79 -37.44 6.11
CA TYR A 708 18.67 -38.90 6.11
C TYR A 708 17.35 -39.38 6.72
N SER A 709 16.92 -38.77 7.82
CA SER A 709 15.62 -39.04 8.44
C SER A 709 14.46 -38.71 7.49
N TRP A 710 14.61 -37.71 6.63
CA TRP A 710 13.63 -37.41 5.57
C TRP A 710 13.63 -38.48 4.47
N TYR A 711 14.80 -38.88 3.96
CA TYR A 711 14.90 -39.98 3.00
C TYR A 711 14.26 -41.28 3.53
N GLN A 712 14.57 -41.67 4.77
CA GLN A 712 13.98 -42.85 5.39
C GLN A 712 12.47 -42.70 5.64
N HIS A 713 12.00 -41.48 5.87
CA HIS A 713 10.57 -41.19 5.93
C HIS A 713 9.90 -41.44 4.57
N GLN A 714 10.51 -41.01 3.48
CA GLN A 714 9.99 -41.22 2.13
C GLN A 714 9.97 -42.71 1.76
N ARG A 715 11.02 -43.48 2.10
CA ARG A 715 11.02 -44.94 1.94
C ARG A 715 9.88 -45.62 2.69
N ALA A 716 9.62 -45.21 3.93
CA ALA A 716 8.53 -45.77 4.73
C ALA A 716 7.12 -45.39 4.23
N HIS A 717 7.01 -44.44 3.30
CA HIS A 717 5.77 -44.10 2.59
C HIS A 717 5.81 -44.54 1.13
N GLU A 718 6.70 -45.49 0.81
CA GLU A 718 6.80 -46.12 -0.51
C GLU A 718 7.02 -45.12 -1.66
N ASP A 719 7.72 -44.01 -1.39
CA ASP A 719 8.16 -43.06 -2.42
C ASP A 719 9.08 -43.79 -3.40
N ARG A 720 8.65 -43.84 -4.67
CA ARG A 720 9.32 -44.59 -5.75
C ARG A 720 10.81 -44.24 -5.88
N ALA A 721 11.15 -42.96 -5.86
CA ALA A 721 12.54 -42.53 -5.99
C ALA A 721 13.35 -42.92 -4.76
N ALA A 722 12.78 -42.83 -3.56
CA ALA A 722 13.47 -43.22 -2.33
C ALA A 722 13.68 -44.74 -2.21
N LEU A 723 12.80 -45.55 -2.82
CA LEU A 723 12.97 -47.00 -2.89
C LEU A 723 13.97 -47.43 -3.97
N GLN A 724 14.01 -46.70 -5.09
CA GLN A 724 14.85 -47.02 -6.24
C GLN A 724 16.32 -46.63 -6.04
N PHE A 725 16.58 -45.47 -5.42
CA PHE A 725 17.92 -44.91 -5.28
C PHE A 725 18.39 -44.96 -3.84
N THR A 726 19.67 -45.25 -3.64
CA THR A 726 20.34 -45.15 -2.33
C THR A 726 20.39 -43.69 -1.86
N PHE A 727 20.61 -43.49 -0.55
CA PHE A 727 20.68 -42.13 0.00
C PHE A 727 21.84 -41.33 -0.63
N TYR A 728 22.99 -41.97 -0.87
CA TYR A 728 24.13 -41.32 -1.48
C TYR A 728 23.85 -40.86 -2.92
N GLU A 729 23.21 -41.70 -3.73
CA GLU A 729 22.80 -41.33 -5.10
C GLU A 729 21.82 -40.15 -5.10
N VAL A 730 20.90 -40.11 -4.13
CA VAL A 730 19.97 -38.98 -3.97
C VAL A 730 20.72 -37.68 -3.68
N ILE A 731 21.58 -37.65 -2.66
CA ILE A 731 22.24 -36.40 -2.23
C ILE A 731 23.32 -35.92 -3.21
N SER A 732 23.93 -36.83 -3.98
CA SER A 732 24.98 -36.54 -4.96
C SER A 732 24.46 -36.34 -6.39
N ALA A 733 23.14 -36.38 -6.60
CA ALA A 733 22.52 -36.26 -7.91
C ALA A 733 22.96 -34.99 -8.66
N ARG A 734 23.53 -35.19 -9.86
CA ARG A 734 24.11 -34.14 -10.72
C ARG A 734 23.05 -33.43 -11.57
N LYS A 735 23.43 -32.30 -12.19
CA LYS A 735 22.61 -31.65 -13.23
C LYS A 735 22.41 -32.65 -14.39
N GLY A 736 21.17 -32.95 -14.75
CA GLY A 736 20.80 -33.96 -15.76
C GLY A 736 20.24 -35.27 -15.19
N ALA A 737 20.28 -35.47 -13.87
CA ALA A 737 19.61 -36.60 -13.22
C ALA A 737 18.08 -36.55 -13.37
N PRO A 738 17.36 -37.69 -13.25
CA PRO A 738 15.90 -37.73 -13.34
C PRO A 738 15.21 -36.72 -12.42
N ALA A 739 14.11 -36.13 -12.89
CA ALA A 739 13.40 -35.08 -12.16
C ALA A 739 12.91 -35.55 -10.78
N GLU A 740 12.46 -36.80 -10.65
CA GLU A 740 12.02 -37.39 -9.38
C GLU A 740 13.17 -37.50 -8.37
N LEU A 741 14.36 -37.92 -8.83
CA LEU A 741 15.58 -38.00 -8.00
C LEU A 741 16.01 -36.60 -7.53
N ARG A 742 16.02 -35.63 -8.44
CA ARG A 742 16.34 -34.22 -8.13
C ARG A 742 15.33 -33.60 -7.17
N SER A 743 14.05 -33.91 -7.32
CA SER A 743 13.00 -33.47 -6.39
C SER A 743 13.21 -34.03 -5.00
N LEU A 744 13.52 -35.33 -4.88
CA LEU A 744 13.84 -35.95 -3.59
C LEU A 744 15.12 -35.37 -2.98
N GLN A 745 16.17 -35.16 -3.76
CA GLN A 745 17.40 -34.47 -3.34
C GLN A 745 17.10 -33.10 -2.74
N SER A 746 16.34 -32.26 -3.45
CA SER A 746 15.98 -30.91 -2.97
C SER A 746 15.19 -30.97 -1.66
N ARG A 747 14.22 -31.88 -1.52
CA ARG A 747 13.46 -32.07 -0.27
C ARG A 747 14.33 -32.58 0.89
N CYS A 748 15.35 -33.40 0.60
CA CYS A 748 16.34 -33.83 1.58
C CYS A 748 17.25 -32.67 2.01
N LEU A 749 17.84 -31.93 1.06
CA LEU A 749 18.93 -31.00 1.34
C LEU A 749 18.47 -29.59 1.73
N LEU A 750 17.55 -28.99 0.96
CA LEU A 750 17.23 -27.57 1.09
C LEU A 750 16.69 -27.17 2.47
N PRO A 751 15.78 -27.92 3.13
CA PRO A 751 15.32 -27.53 4.46
C PRO A 751 16.38 -27.63 5.57
N GLY A 752 17.59 -28.13 5.25
CA GLY A 752 18.77 -28.15 6.13
C GLY A 752 19.58 -26.86 6.09
N LEU A 753 19.24 -25.91 5.20
CA LEU A 753 19.91 -24.62 5.06
C LEU A 753 19.41 -23.62 6.12
N TYR A 754 19.64 -23.95 7.39
CA TYR A 754 18.96 -23.31 8.52
C TYR A 754 19.16 -21.79 8.60
N ALA A 755 20.38 -21.29 8.37
CA ALA A 755 20.67 -19.86 8.40
C ALA A 755 19.81 -19.07 7.39
N THR A 756 19.69 -19.60 6.16
CA THR A 756 18.87 -18.99 5.09
C THR A 756 17.41 -18.90 5.48
N HIS A 757 16.85 -19.95 6.09
CA HIS A 757 15.47 -19.97 6.51
C HIS A 757 15.23 -19.06 7.73
N LEU A 758 16.14 -19.06 8.70
CA LEU A 758 16.04 -18.20 9.89
C LEU A 758 16.10 -16.71 9.53
N GLU A 759 17.02 -16.29 8.66
CA GLU A 759 17.09 -14.89 8.20
C GLU A 759 15.76 -14.44 7.55
N ARG A 760 15.08 -15.34 6.83
CA ARG A 760 13.72 -15.05 6.29
C ARG A 760 12.69 -14.84 7.38
N TRP A 761 12.69 -15.66 8.44
CA TRP A 761 11.79 -15.46 9.58
C TRP A 761 12.11 -14.17 10.34
N LEU A 762 13.40 -13.86 10.53
CA LEU A 762 13.89 -12.68 11.24
C LEU A 762 13.65 -11.37 10.46
N THR A 763 13.33 -11.46 9.17
CA THR A 763 12.87 -10.30 8.37
C THR A 763 11.49 -9.79 8.84
N TYR A 764 10.65 -10.68 9.40
CA TYR A 764 9.26 -10.37 9.76
C TYR A 764 8.98 -10.46 11.26
N TYR A 765 9.72 -11.30 11.98
CA TYR A 765 9.60 -11.46 13.43
C TYR A 765 10.87 -10.97 14.11
N PRO A 766 10.77 -10.13 15.16
CA PRO A 766 11.92 -9.74 15.94
C PRO A 766 12.53 -10.96 16.64
N SER A 767 13.83 -10.90 16.93
CA SER A 767 14.57 -12.03 17.52
C SER A 767 13.99 -12.53 18.84
N ASN A 768 13.41 -11.66 19.66
CA ASN A 768 12.73 -12.01 20.93
C ASN A 768 11.39 -12.74 20.74
N GLN A 769 10.86 -12.84 19.52
CA GLN A 769 9.72 -13.67 19.15
C GLN A 769 10.14 -15.00 18.54
N VAL A 770 11.42 -15.30 18.37
CA VAL A 770 11.90 -16.55 17.76
C VAL A 770 12.72 -17.36 18.77
N MET A 771 12.29 -18.58 19.07
CA MET A 771 13.03 -19.54 19.90
C MET A 771 13.60 -20.66 19.02
N ILE A 772 14.90 -20.94 19.19
CA ILE A 772 15.62 -21.98 18.46
C ILE A 772 16.01 -23.08 19.46
N ILE A 773 15.36 -24.25 19.34
CA ILE A 773 15.57 -25.40 20.22
C ILE A 773 16.64 -26.33 19.63
N ASP A 774 17.59 -26.77 20.47
CA ASP A 774 18.46 -27.90 20.13
C ASP A 774 17.67 -29.21 20.21
N GLY A 775 17.43 -29.84 19.06
CA GLY A 775 16.69 -31.10 18.99
C GLY A 775 17.41 -32.28 19.66
N HIS A 776 18.74 -32.23 19.84
CA HIS A 776 19.45 -33.21 20.67
C HIS A 776 19.12 -33.04 22.15
N GLN A 777 19.01 -31.80 22.63
CA GLN A 777 18.61 -31.52 24.01
C GLN A 777 17.17 -31.97 24.25
N LEU A 778 16.24 -31.67 23.33
CA LEU A 778 14.85 -32.15 23.44
C LEU A 778 14.78 -33.69 23.49
N ARG A 779 15.67 -34.38 22.76
CA ARG A 779 15.72 -35.84 22.76
C ARG A 779 16.27 -36.41 24.07
N ASN A 780 17.25 -35.75 24.69
CA ASN A 780 17.99 -36.29 25.83
C ASN A 780 17.42 -35.81 27.17
N ASP A 781 17.01 -34.56 27.26
CA ASP A 781 16.44 -33.90 28.43
C ASP A 781 15.27 -32.98 28.01
N PRO A 782 14.11 -33.56 27.67
CA PRO A 782 12.95 -32.79 27.25
C PRO A 782 12.40 -31.91 28.38
N ALA A 783 12.58 -32.26 29.65
CA ALA A 783 12.04 -31.50 30.77
C ALA A 783 12.70 -30.11 30.86
N ALA A 784 14.03 -30.04 30.71
CA ALA A 784 14.74 -28.76 30.66
C ALA A 784 14.30 -27.88 29.48
N VAL A 785 14.17 -28.46 28.29
CA VAL A 785 13.70 -27.72 27.10
C VAL A 785 12.28 -27.20 27.30
N MET A 786 11.39 -28.01 27.88
CA MET A 786 10.01 -27.59 28.12
C MET A 786 9.91 -26.50 29.19
N ASP A 787 10.82 -26.45 30.18
CA ASP A 787 10.91 -25.31 31.11
C ASP A 787 11.29 -24.01 30.40
N GLU A 788 12.27 -24.05 29.49
CA GLU A 788 12.63 -22.90 28.66
C GLU A 788 11.50 -22.45 27.74
N VAL A 789 10.77 -23.40 27.14
CA VAL A 789 9.61 -23.11 26.28
C VAL A 789 8.52 -22.40 27.09
N GLN A 790 8.24 -22.84 28.31
CA GLN A 790 7.25 -22.19 29.18
C GLN A 790 7.65 -20.73 29.50
N LYS A 791 8.93 -20.51 29.84
CA LYS A 791 9.47 -19.16 30.11
C LYS A 791 9.36 -18.26 28.87
N PHE A 792 9.70 -18.78 27.69
CA PHE A 792 9.62 -18.04 26.44
C PHE A 792 8.19 -17.66 26.05
N LEU A 793 7.23 -18.55 26.31
CA LEU A 793 5.80 -18.30 26.08
C LEU A 793 5.17 -17.41 27.15
N GLY A 794 5.78 -17.32 28.33
CA GLY A 794 5.21 -16.62 29.49
C GLY A 794 3.92 -17.28 30.00
N VAL A 795 3.80 -18.60 29.85
CA VAL A 795 2.62 -19.36 30.28
C VAL A 795 2.64 -19.56 31.80
N THR A 796 1.48 -19.38 32.44
CA THR A 796 1.30 -19.58 33.87
C THR A 796 0.04 -20.41 34.16
N PRO A 797 0.02 -21.24 35.23
CA PRO A 797 1.18 -21.62 36.06
C PRO A 797 2.16 -22.54 35.30
N HIS A 798 3.41 -22.65 35.77
CA HIS A 798 4.37 -23.59 35.20
C HIS A 798 3.99 -25.04 35.49
N PHE A 799 4.11 -25.90 34.49
CA PHE A 799 3.92 -27.34 34.54
C PHE A 799 5.26 -28.07 34.72
N ASN A 800 5.29 -29.03 35.66
CA ASN A 800 6.48 -29.80 35.99
C ASN A 800 6.63 -31.03 35.06
N TYR A 801 7.38 -30.87 33.98
CA TYR A 801 7.64 -31.94 33.02
C TYR A 801 8.51 -33.07 33.57
N SER A 802 9.37 -32.81 34.56
CA SER A 802 10.23 -33.84 35.16
C SER A 802 9.45 -34.93 35.91
N GLN A 803 8.22 -34.63 36.33
CA GLN A 803 7.34 -35.58 37.01
C GLN A 803 6.41 -36.33 36.04
N THR A 804 6.30 -35.88 34.80
CA THR A 804 5.31 -36.36 33.83
C THR A 804 5.93 -36.92 32.56
N LEU A 805 7.23 -36.76 32.37
CA LEU A 805 8.01 -37.42 31.34
C LEU A 805 8.92 -38.47 31.96
N THR A 806 9.03 -39.63 31.28
CA THR A 806 9.96 -40.69 31.66
C THR A 806 10.61 -41.29 30.41
N PHE A 807 11.85 -41.78 30.54
CA PHE A 807 12.54 -42.45 29.44
C PHE A 807 12.07 -43.90 29.33
N ASP A 808 11.58 -44.28 28.15
CA ASP A 808 11.16 -45.66 27.88
C ASP A 808 12.30 -46.41 27.15
N PRO A 809 12.95 -47.41 27.78
CA PRO A 809 14.09 -48.11 27.18
C PRO A 809 13.73 -48.92 25.94
N GLN A 810 12.50 -49.43 25.85
CA GLN A 810 12.07 -50.23 24.69
C GLN A 810 11.84 -49.33 23.47
N LYS A 811 11.25 -48.15 23.70
CA LYS A 811 11.09 -47.12 22.67
C LYS A 811 12.42 -46.46 22.32
N GLY A 812 13.30 -46.26 23.30
CA GLY A 812 14.55 -45.51 23.17
C GLY A 812 14.36 -43.99 23.15
N PHE A 813 13.21 -43.50 23.65
CA PHE A 813 12.84 -42.08 23.69
C PHE A 813 12.04 -41.77 24.94
N TRP A 814 11.99 -40.49 25.30
CA TRP A 814 11.10 -40.00 26.35
C TRP A 814 9.63 -40.06 25.95
N CYS A 815 8.80 -40.46 26.91
CA CYS A 815 7.36 -40.66 26.76
C CYS A 815 6.60 -40.00 27.92
N GLN A 816 5.30 -39.77 27.75
CA GLN A 816 4.45 -39.31 28.84
C GLN A 816 4.26 -40.44 29.86
N LEU A 817 4.48 -40.14 31.14
CA LEU A 817 4.15 -41.01 32.26
C LEU A 817 2.66 -40.89 32.56
N LEU A 818 1.98 -42.04 32.62
CA LEU A 818 0.58 -42.16 33.02
C LEU A 818 0.47 -42.77 34.43
N GLU A 819 -0.74 -42.70 34.99
CA GLU A 819 -1.07 -43.37 36.25
C GLU A 819 -0.73 -44.87 36.21
N GLY A 820 -0.25 -45.39 37.34
CA GLY A 820 0.17 -46.79 37.47
C GLY A 820 1.48 -47.14 36.74
N GLY A 821 2.31 -46.14 36.38
CA GLY A 821 3.64 -46.36 35.82
C GLY A 821 3.67 -46.71 34.33
N LYS A 822 2.53 -46.64 33.63
CA LYS A 822 2.43 -46.89 32.19
C LYS A 822 3.00 -45.71 31.40
N THR A 823 3.57 -45.98 30.22
CA THR A 823 4.09 -44.95 29.32
C THR A 823 3.20 -44.76 28.09
N LYS A 824 2.96 -43.50 27.71
CA LYS A 824 2.32 -43.12 26.44
C LYS A 824 3.38 -42.52 25.52
N CYS A 825 3.94 -43.37 24.68
CA CYS A 825 4.97 -43.01 23.71
C CYS A 825 4.40 -42.55 22.37
N LEU A 826 5.22 -41.82 21.61
CA LEU A 826 4.93 -41.52 20.20
C LEU A 826 4.76 -42.80 19.37
N GLY A 827 3.87 -42.75 18.37
CA GLY A 827 3.55 -43.87 17.49
C GLY A 827 4.75 -44.44 16.71
N LYS A 828 4.56 -45.60 16.06
CA LYS A 828 5.61 -46.34 15.33
C LYS A 828 6.30 -45.52 14.24
N SER A 829 5.61 -44.53 13.66
CA SER A 829 6.15 -43.63 12.63
C SER A 829 7.15 -42.59 13.16
N LYS A 830 7.35 -42.50 14.49
CA LYS A 830 8.27 -41.55 15.14
C LYS A 830 9.34 -42.35 15.90
N GLY A 831 10.61 -42.02 15.67
CA GLY A 831 11.73 -42.83 16.17
C GLY A 831 11.88 -44.17 15.43
N ARG A 832 11.71 -44.18 14.10
CA ARG A 832 11.88 -45.40 13.28
C ARG A 832 13.29 -45.95 13.46
N LYS A 833 13.40 -47.27 13.55
CA LYS A 833 14.68 -47.99 13.48
C LYS A 833 15.01 -48.20 12.01
N TYR A 834 16.14 -47.68 11.56
CA TYR A 834 16.66 -47.84 10.21
C TYR A 834 18.19 -47.94 10.26
N PRO A 835 18.84 -48.49 9.21
CA PRO A 835 20.29 -48.64 9.18
C PRO A 835 21.01 -47.30 9.43
N PRO A 836 22.20 -47.32 10.04
CA PRO A 836 23.03 -46.10 10.15
C PRO A 836 23.34 -45.55 8.75
N MET A 837 23.56 -44.22 8.68
CA MET A 837 23.95 -43.56 7.43
C MET A 837 25.34 -44.02 6.98
N ASP A 838 25.50 -44.30 5.69
CA ASP A 838 26.79 -44.66 5.11
C ASP A 838 27.87 -43.59 5.38
N PRO A 839 29.12 -43.98 5.72
CA PRO A 839 30.19 -43.03 6.01
C PRO A 839 30.47 -42.05 4.86
N GLU A 840 30.39 -42.52 3.61
CA GLU A 840 30.58 -41.68 2.42
C GLU A 840 29.50 -40.59 2.30
N ALA A 841 28.23 -40.96 2.53
CA ALA A 841 27.13 -40.01 2.54
C ALA A 841 27.28 -38.97 3.66
N ARG A 842 27.73 -39.39 4.85
CA ARG A 842 28.01 -38.48 5.97
C ARG A 842 29.14 -37.50 5.64
N ALA A 843 30.24 -37.98 5.04
CA ALA A 843 31.35 -37.13 4.63
C ALA A 843 30.93 -36.11 3.56
N TYR A 844 30.14 -36.53 2.58
CA TYR A 844 29.57 -35.65 1.56
C TYR A 844 28.71 -34.54 2.18
N LEU A 845 27.79 -34.89 3.09
CA LEU A 845 26.89 -33.91 3.71
C LEU A 845 27.61 -32.94 4.65
N SER A 846 28.60 -33.42 5.41
CA SER A 846 29.43 -32.55 6.26
C SER A 846 30.16 -31.50 5.41
N ARG A 847 30.66 -31.88 4.21
CA ARG A 847 31.23 -30.93 3.25
C ARG A 847 30.18 -29.99 2.66
N TYR A 848 29.03 -30.52 2.26
CA TYR A 848 27.94 -29.74 1.66
C TYR A 848 27.40 -28.66 2.60
N TYR A 849 27.19 -28.98 3.89
CA TYR A 849 26.64 -28.05 4.87
C TYR A 849 27.69 -27.18 5.57
N ARG A 850 28.98 -27.37 5.31
CA ARG A 850 30.07 -26.68 6.02
C ARG A 850 29.87 -25.16 6.08
N GLU A 851 29.75 -24.52 4.93
CA GLU A 851 29.57 -23.06 4.85
C GLU A 851 28.25 -22.63 5.47
N HIS A 852 27.17 -23.40 5.29
CA HIS A 852 25.86 -23.11 5.88
C HIS A 852 25.87 -23.21 7.41
N ASN A 853 26.64 -24.12 7.99
CA ASN A 853 26.82 -24.26 9.44
C ASN A 853 27.67 -23.11 10.00
N VAL A 854 28.67 -22.63 9.27
CA VAL A 854 29.43 -21.43 9.62
C VAL A 854 28.52 -20.20 9.64
N GLU A 855 27.69 -20.01 8.61
CA GLU A 855 26.72 -18.91 8.57
C GLU A 855 25.67 -19.02 9.68
N LEU A 856 25.20 -20.23 10.00
CA LEU A 856 24.31 -20.45 11.14
C LEU A 856 24.98 -20.07 12.47
N SER A 857 26.25 -20.42 12.66
CA SER A 857 27.00 -20.05 13.87
C SER A 857 27.13 -18.54 14.02
N LYS A 858 27.47 -17.83 12.94
CA LYS A 858 27.54 -16.37 12.92
C LYS A 858 26.19 -15.74 13.24
N LEU A 859 25.10 -16.28 12.67
CA LEU A 859 23.74 -15.81 12.94
C LEU A 859 23.35 -16.01 14.40
N LEU A 860 23.55 -17.21 14.97
CA LEU A 860 23.22 -17.49 16.36
C LEU A 860 24.03 -16.60 17.32
N HIS A 861 25.31 -16.36 17.02
CA HIS A 861 26.13 -15.43 17.78
C HIS A 861 25.56 -14.00 17.73
N ARG A 862 25.16 -13.51 16.55
CA ARG A 862 24.51 -12.20 16.38
C ARG A 862 23.20 -12.08 17.18
N LEU A 863 22.46 -13.18 17.30
CA LEU A 863 21.21 -13.24 18.07
C LEU A 863 21.41 -13.45 19.57
N GLY A 864 22.65 -13.64 20.04
CA GLY A 864 22.94 -13.98 21.44
C GLY A 864 22.43 -15.36 21.86
N GLN A 865 22.23 -16.28 20.92
CA GLN A 865 21.69 -17.62 21.17
C GLN A 865 22.84 -18.64 21.36
N PRO A 866 22.71 -19.61 22.28
CA PRO A 866 23.71 -20.66 22.44
C PRO A 866 23.79 -21.55 21.20
N LEU A 867 25.00 -22.04 20.88
CA LEU A 867 25.19 -22.97 19.77
C LEU A 867 24.67 -24.37 20.16
N PRO A 868 23.81 -24.99 19.33
CA PRO A 868 23.41 -26.39 19.51
C PRO A 868 24.63 -27.31 19.65
N SER A 869 24.48 -28.35 20.46
CA SER A 869 25.52 -29.35 20.72
C SER A 869 26.11 -29.92 19.42
N TRP A 870 25.24 -30.39 18.52
CA TRP A 870 25.63 -30.93 17.21
C TRP A 870 26.39 -29.92 16.32
N LEU A 871 26.10 -28.62 16.44
CA LEU A 871 26.75 -27.59 15.63
C LEU A 871 28.17 -27.33 16.13
N ARG A 872 28.38 -27.34 17.46
CA ARG A 872 29.71 -27.24 18.05
C ARG A 872 30.61 -28.39 17.60
N GLU A 873 30.08 -29.61 17.58
CA GLU A 873 30.80 -30.80 17.11
C GLU A 873 31.16 -30.71 15.61
N GLU A 874 30.24 -30.29 14.75
CA GLU A 874 30.52 -30.13 13.31
C GLU A 874 31.56 -29.03 13.03
N LEU A 875 31.52 -27.92 13.78
CA LEU A 875 32.48 -26.83 13.61
C LEU A 875 33.88 -27.16 14.15
N GLN A 876 34.01 -28.10 15.10
CA GLN A 876 35.32 -28.56 15.56
C GLN A 876 36.07 -29.36 14.48
N LYS A 877 35.35 -30.04 13.58
CA LYS A 877 35.93 -30.77 12.42
C LYS A 877 36.55 -29.83 11.37
N VAL A 878 36.38 -28.52 11.53
CA VAL A 878 36.87 -27.47 10.63
C VAL A 878 38.30 -27.03 10.99
N ARG A 879 38.79 -27.36 12.20
CA ARG A 879 40.14 -27.02 12.67
C ARG A 879 41.19 -28.02 12.26
#